data_AF-A0A7V4IXI7-F1
#
_entry.id   AF-A0A7V4IXI7-F1
#
_cell.length_a   1.000
_cell.length_b   1.000
_cell.length_c   1.000
_cell.angle_alpha   90.00
_cell.angle_beta   90.00
_cell.angle_gamma   90.00
#
_symmetry.space_group_name_H-M   'P 1'
#
loop_
_entity.id
_entity.type
_entity.pdbx_description
1 polymer ?
#
loop_
_entity_poly.entity_id
_entity_poly.type
_entity_poly.pdbx_seq_one_letter_code
_entity_poly.pdbx_strand_id
1 'polypeptide(L)'
;MRGNNGSTDGTLVSQGTGYYDGFRITTSYPAGTFGFEIGRPAPVGSAGMFGVGPLPDGVWHHIAATWDGSVLRLYLNGSLAREMPYAGAYHTPEPGQRLRIGYAGYGWGSVKLDVDEVSLYDRALSDSEVLALALELPPGSAAISRLSAAHRALHAGRRAEARSLLNRLVSDPSLRGDALAYARLLLARTVLPIGETRLAAGLLSAIAVDPQVSLHRRLAAIPDLVALARTPMSPLRLEVLRKLEALPDLQPDQRRAFQVAIAASLIRSGQEGAGRALFETLIAASRRNPGDRASAVLQLAHELRTLGKHRQARAFYSQVAEDTALSSHVRNQAVLLLARTEIALNDLPAARARLRRLVESPDLALSHAYEARLLLALTDRTPGGKQSTALRDERLVPPDLPAPGLTLHVAPNGSDTNPGTSSRPLASLAGARDRIRALRSRRPLPQGGIAVVFAPGTYRAEATTAFTRQDSGTARSPVVYRAAPGTRVVFSAGARLTQFRHVTDPDVLQRLPESARGKVLECDLRANGVSNPGELRARGVGPEPQPSPALYINGSRAPLARWPNTGWATTGALVAERTPAGGFQFKFSDVERLRAWKASRGGWLYGYWKYLWADAGIPLASADPETSTLTAGPGSAYGFEPNMPFYVYNLLEELDRPGEWVLDADRGMLYVYPPGGSRPPVFHYSVTEEPLITLENVSHVRFEHLQFELGRGDGIRVAGGTSVLIAGCTLRNMGGTAIVVNGGTRHGVFGCDLIGLGRGGVSIQGGDRRTLTPSGHYVENCIVRDFSQWSRTYTPAVWTDGVGTRISRNRMTHSPGHAMRIEGNDHLIQLNEVSNVVTETDDQGGLDMWFNPTYRGVRILHNLWSHIGGEKNDRMRAGVRLDDAICGVLI
;
A
#
# COMPACT_ATOMS: atom_id res chain seq x y z
N MET A 1 -25.84 29.88 -5.84
CA MET A 1 -25.68 30.72 -7.06
C MET A 1 -26.45 30.08 -8.21
N ARG A 2 -27.25 30.82 -9.00
CA ARG A 2 -27.83 30.28 -10.26
C ARG A 2 -27.54 31.25 -11.39
N GLY A 3 -27.03 30.76 -12.52
CA GLY A 3 -26.75 31.56 -13.71
C GLY A 3 -28.01 31.89 -14.50
N ASN A 4 -27.89 32.81 -15.45
CA ASN A 4 -28.96 33.08 -16.41
C ASN A 4 -29.23 31.83 -17.29
N ASN A 5 -30.47 31.57 -17.69
CA ASN A 5 -30.89 30.38 -18.47
C ASN A 5 -30.56 29.00 -17.85
N GLY A 6 -30.37 28.91 -16.53
CA GLY A 6 -30.11 27.64 -15.85
C GLY A 6 -28.65 27.16 -15.93
N SER A 7 -27.72 28.03 -16.38
CA SER A 7 -26.29 27.74 -16.36
C SER A 7 -25.78 27.52 -14.92
N THR A 8 -24.94 26.50 -14.76
CA THR A 8 -24.17 26.20 -13.54
C THR A 8 -22.94 27.10 -13.40
N ASP A 9 -22.52 27.74 -14.50
CA ASP A 9 -21.30 28.53 -14.62
C ASP A 9 -21.61 30.03 -14.69
N GLY A 10 -20.73 30.86 -14.12
CA GLY A 10 -20.74 32.30 -14.40
C GLY A 10 -19.61 33.11 -13.78
N THR A 11 -19.67 34.42 -14.01
CA THR A 11 -18.61 35.37 -13.64
C THR A 11 -18.93 36.12 -12.36
N LEU A 12 -18.00 36.11 -11.40
CA LEU A 12 -18.07 36.87 -10.16
C LEU A 12 -17.67 38.33 -10.37
N VAL A 13 -16.53 38.59 -10.99
CA VAL A 13 -16.00 39.93 -11.27
C VAL A 13 -15.28 39.92 -12.62
N SER A 14 -15.40 40.98 -13.43
CA SER A 14 -14.60 41.16 -14.64
C SER A 14 -14.27 42.63 -14.94
N GLN A 15 -13.11 42.85 -15.54
CA GLN A 15 -12.72 44.12 -16.17
C GLN A 15 -12.47 43.83 -17.65
N GLY A 16 -13.13 44.58 -18.56
CA GLY A 16 -13.16 44.24 -19.99
C GLY A 16 -14.04 43.01 -20.28
N THR A 17 -13.63 42.22 -21.26
CA THR A 17 -14.21 40.89 -21.56
C THR A 17 -13.71 39.82 -20.60
N GLY A 18 -12.52 40.01 -20.02
CA GLY A 18 -11.79 39.03 -19.22
C GLY A 18 -11.29 37.82 -20.01
N TYR A 19 -11.54 37.77 -21.33
CA TYR A 19 -11.16 36.68 -22.21
C TYR A 19 -10.20 37.11 -23.31
N TYR A 20 -10.48 38.24 -23.97
CA TYR A 20 -9.58 38.82 -24.98
C TYR A 20 -8.78 40.03 -24.47
N ASP A 21 -9.20 40.59 -23.34
CA ASP A 21 -8.56 41.71 -22.64
C ASP A 21 -8.93 41.64 -21.14
N GLY A 22 -8.25 42.45 -20.33
CA GLY A 22 -8.50 42.60 -18.90
C GLY A 22 -8.42 41.29 -18.11
N PHE A 23 -9.32 41.10 -17.15
CA PHE A 23 -9.35 39.90 -16.30
C PHE A 23 -10.78 39.52 -15.90
N ARG A 24 -10.97 38.27 -15.45
CA ARG A 24 -12.20 37.82 -14.80
C ARG A 24 -11.97 36.75 -13.74
N ILE A 25 -12.86 36.72 -12.75
CA ILE A 25 -13.00 35.65 -11.77
C ILE A 25 -14.32 34.93 -12.03
N THR A 26 -14.28 33.61 -12.18
CA THR A 26 -15.43 32.77 -12.55
C THR A 26 -15.73 31.73 -11.48
N THR A 27 -16.93 31.14 -11.54
CA THR A 27 -17.37 30.08 -10.65
C THR A 27 -18.30 29.09 -11.38
N SER A 28 -18.32 27.84 -10.91
CA SER A 28 -19.23 26.78 -11.32
C SER A 28 -19.90 26.16 -10.10
N TYR A 29 -21.23 26.09 -10.10
CA TYR A 29 -22.08 25.56 -9.04
C TYR A 29 -23.03 24.49 -9.60
N PRO A 30 -23.18 23.30 -8.95
CA PRO A 30 -22.66 22.94 -7.62
C PRO A 30 -21.25 22.37 -7.64
N ALA A 31 -20.54 22.41 -8.78
CA ALA A 31 -19.21 21.82 -8.92
C ALA A 31 -18.15 22.43 -7.98
N GLY A 32 -18.38 23.63 -7.44
CA GLY A 32 -17.47 24.30 -6.51
C GLY A 32 -16.15 24.72 -7.15
N THR A 33 -16.15 24.90 -8.47
CA THR A 33 -14.96 25.32 -9.22
C THR A 33 -14.94 26.84 -9.29
N PHE A 34 -13.78 27.45 -9.16
CA PHE A 34 -13.59 28.90 -9.32
C PHE A 34 -12.36 29.16 -10.16
N GLY A 35 -12.43 30.16 -11.02
CA GLY A 35 -11.40 30.46 -12.00
C GLY A 35 -10.86 31.87 -11.86
N PHE A 36 -9.59 32.06 -12.22
CA PHE A 36 -9.02 33.38 -12.47
C PHE A 36 -8.33 33.38 -13.82
N GLU A 37 -8.70 34.35 -14.65
CA GLU A 37 -8.30 34.45 -16.04
C GLU A 37 -7.87 35.87 -16.38
N ILE A 38 -6.76 35.99 -17.12
CA ILE A 38 -6.31 37.23 -17.78
C ILE A 38 -6.52 37.08 -19.28
N GLY A 39 -7.20 38.04 -19.90
CA GLY A 39 -7.52 38.03 -21.32
C GLY A 39 -6.31 38.30 -22.21
N ARG A 40 -6.25 37.66 -23.38
CA ARG A 40 -5.20 37.89 -24.39
C ARG A 40 -5.82 38.10 -25.77
N PRO A 41 -5.23 38.92 -26.65
CA PRO A 41 -5.84 39.32 -27.91
C PRO A 41 -6.31 38.15 -28.76
N ALA A 42 -7.45 38.33 -29.43
CA ALA A 42 -7.98 37.32 -30.35
C ALA A 42 -6.93 36.97 -31.43
N PRO A 43 -6.84 35.68 -31.83
CA PRO A 43 -7.72 34.58 -31.45
C PRO A 43 -7.29 33.82 -30.18
N VAL A 44 -6.27 34.29 -29.43
CA VAL A 44 -5.59 33.52 -28.38
C VAL A 44 -6.48 33.21 -27.16
N GLY A 45 -7.34 34.14 -26.74
CA GLY A 45 -8.24 33.96 -25.59
C GLY A 45 -7.53 34.10 -24.23
N SER A 46 -8.14 33.65 -23.14
CA SER A 46 -7.58 33.86 -21.79
C SER A 46 -6.44 32.91 -21.44
N ALA A 47 -5.56 33.36 -20.55
CA ALA A 47 -4.72 32.49 -19.72
C ALA A 47 -5.31 32.45 -18.32
N GLY A 48 -5.54 31.27 -17.77
CA GLY A 48 -6.14 31.18 -16.44
C GLY A 48 -6.01 29.84 -15.78
N MET A 49 -6.43 29.81 -14.53
CA MET A 49 -6.39 28.63 -13.67
C MET A 49 -7.75 28.43 -13.01
N PHE A 50 -8.03 27.17 -12.67
CA PHE A 50 -9.24 26.79 -11.96
C PHE A 50 -8.87 26.03 -10.68
N GLY A 51 -9.41 26.50 -9.56
CA GLY A 51 -9.38 25.81 -8.27
C GLY A 51 -10.68 25.06 -8.03
N VAL A 52 -10.64 24.06 -7.17
CA VAL A 52 -11.81 23.36 -6.65
C VAL A 52 -11.84 23.50 -5.14
N GLY A 53 -13.01 23.77 -4.59
CA GLY A 53 -13.18 23.91 -3.15
C GLY A 53 -14.64 23.78 -2.73
N PRO A 54 -14.91 23.38 -1.48
CA PRO A 54 -16.27 23.35 -0.98
C PRO A 54 -16.82 24.78 -0.92
N LEU A 55 -17.84 25.04 -1.73
CA LEU A 55 -18.63 26.28 -1.73
C LEU A 55 -20.06 25.95 -1.27
N PRO A 56 -20.28 25.60 0.02
CA PRO A 56 -21.62 25.35 0.53
C PRO A 56 -22.51 26.58 0.37
N ASP A 57 -23.76 26.35 -0.06
CA ASP A 57 -24.75 27.43 -0.16
C ASP A 57 -25.04 28.06 1.21
N GLY A 58 -25.38 29.35 1.18
CA GLY A 58 -25.76 30.12 2.37
C GLY A 58 -24.59 30.52 3.26
N VAL A 59 -23.35 30.37 2.79
CA VAL A 59 -22.14 30.77 3.51
C VAL A 59 -21.39 31.85 2.73
N TRP A 60 -20.97 32.92 3.41
CA TRP A 60 -20.07 33.91 2.84
C TRP A 60 -18.69 33.30 2.56
N HIS A 61 -18.18 33.56 1.36
CA HIS A 61 -16.86 33.09 0.92
C HIS A 61 -16.00 34.26 0.48
N HIS A 62 -14.77 34.31 0.98
CA HIS A 62 -13.78 35.27 0.53
C HIS A 62 -13.00 34.69 -0.65
N ILE A 63 -13.17 35.26 -1.83
CA ILE A 63 -12.45 34.84 -3.05
C ILE A 63 -11.51 35.98 -3.44
N ALA A 64 -10.22 35.65 -3.62
CA ALA A 64 -9.23 36.63 -4.05
C ALA A 64 -8.35 36.04 -5.15
N ALA A 65 -7.87 36.91 -6.03
CA ALA A 65 -6.93 36.55 -7.07
C ALA A 65 -5.82 37.61 -7.14
N THR A 66 -4.59 37.19 -7.37
CA THR A 66 -3.44 38.09 -7.50
C THR A 66 -2.59 37.71 -8.71
N TRP A 67 -1.91 38.71 -9.27
CA TRP A 67 -0.95 38.53 -10.34
C TRP A 67 0.19 39.53 -10.17
N ASP A 68 1.41 39.01 -9.99
CA ASP A 68 2.61 39.81 -9.73
C ASP A 68 3.42 40.13 -11.00
N GLY A 69 2.84 39.91 -12.18
CA GLY A 69 3.53 40.02 -13.46
C GLY A 69 4.23 38.73 -13.89
N SER A 70 4.34 37.73 -13.01
CA SER A 70 5.03 36.46 -13.28
C SER A 70 4.25 35.22 -12.85
N VAL A 71 3.42 35.32 -11.82
CA VAL A 71 2.65 34.20 -11.25
C VAL A 71 1.23 34.66 -10.97
N LEU A 72 0.26 33.91 -11.47
CA LEU A 72 -1.14 34.02 -11.11
C LEU A 72 -1.38 33.22 -9.81
N ARG A 73 -2.23 33.73 -8.92
CA ARG A 73 -2.65 33.03 -7.71
C ARG A 73 -4.14 33.22 -7.47
N LEU A 74 -4.78 32.17 -6.98
CA LEU A 74 -6.20 32.12 -6.70
C LEU A 74 -6.42 31.57 -5.30
N TYR A 75 -7.21 32.29 -4.50
CA TYR A 75 -7.41 32.04 -3.08
C TYR A 75 -8.89 31.84 -2.76
N LEU A 76 -9.17 30.92 -1.84
CA LEU A 76 -10.49 30.69 -1.27
C LEU A 76 -10.42 30.74 0.25
N ASN A 77 -11.23 31.60 0.87
CA ASN A 77 -11.33 31.83 2.31
C ASN A 77 -9.97 32.14 2.98
N GLY A 78 -9.08 32.83 2.26
CA GLY A 78 -7.72 33.19 2.70
C GLY A 78 -6.66 32.11 2.47
N SER A 79 -7.06 30.93 1.98
CA SER A 79 -6.15 29.85 1.60
C SER A 79 -5.77 29.94 0.12
N LEU A 80 -4.50 29.72 -0.22
CA LEU A 80 -4.03 29.56 -1.59
C LEU A 80 -4.61 28.25 -2.15
N ALA A 81 -5.47 28.37 -3.16
CA ALA A 81 -6.14 27.24 -3.80
C ALA A 81 -5.39 26.77 -5.05
N ARG A 82 -4.83 27.70 -5.83
CA ARG A 82 -4.09 27.40 -7.05
C ARG A 82 -3.09 28.52 -7.37
N GLU A 83 -1.97 28.15 -7.99
CA GLU A 83 -1.05 29.08 -8.64
C GLU A 83 -0.54 28.53 -9.97
N MET A 84 -0.10 29.41 -10.87
CA MET A 84 0.46 29.05 -12.17
C MET A 84 1.40 30.16 -12.65
N PRO A 85 2.56 29.83 -13.24
CA PRO A 85 3.41 30.81 -13.92
C PRO A 85 2.66 31.47 -15.08
N TYR A 86 2.73 32.79 -15.15
CA TYR A 86 2.25 33.60 -16.26
C TYR A 86 2.99 34.93 -16.30
N ALA A 87 3.99 35.00 -17.20
CA ALA A 87 4.79 36.20 -17.48
C ALA A 87 4.30 36.93 -18.76
N GLY A 88 3.03 36.77 -19.12
CA GLY A 88 2.44 37.42 -20.30
C GLY A 88 2.09 38.88 -20.04
N ALA A 89 1.88 39.65 -21.11
CA ALA A 89 1.44 41.04 -20.99
C ALA A 89 0.00 41.13 -20.45
N TYR A 90 -0.30 42.21 -19.72
CA TYR A 90 -1.67 42.61 -19.42
C TYR A 90 -2.21 43.45 -20.56
N HIS A 91 -3.31 42.99 -21.15
CA HIS A 91 -3.97 43.69 -22.24
C HIS A 91 -5.08 44.56 -21.67
N THR A 92 -4.82 45.85 -21.55
CA THR A 92 -5.79 46.83 -21.02
C THR A 92 -7.04 46.87 -21.91
N PRO A 93 -8.25 46.76 -21.33
CA PRO A 93 -9.49 46.90 -22.10
C PRO A 93 -9.62 48.26 -22.78
N GLU A 94 -10.40 48.33 -23.86
CA GLU A 94 -10.66 49.57 -24.59
C GLU A 94 -11.26 50.68 -23.68
N PRO A 95 -10.96 51.97 -23.97
CA PRO A 95 -11.54 53.09 -23.24
C PRO A 95 -13.08 53.00 -23.16
N GLY A 96 -13.62 53.08 -21.94
CA GLY A 96 -15.07 52.99 -21.67
C GLY A 96 -15.54 51.63 -21.14
N GLN A 97 -14.69 50.59 -21.14
CA GLN A 97 -15.00 49.33 -20.48
C GLN A 97 -15.01 49.48 -18.95
N ARG A 98 -16.09 49.01 -18.31
CA ARG A 98 -16.33 49.13 -16.86
C ARG A 98 -15.96 47.86 -16.11
N LEU A 99 -15.60 48.00 -14.83
CA LEU A 99 -15.57 46.89 -13.89
C LEU A 99 -17.00 46.38 -13.68
N ARG A 100 -17.20 45.07 -13.74
CA ARG A 100 -18.50 44.43 -13.63
C ARG A 100 -18.47 43.37 -12.53
N ILE A 101 -19.56 43.27 -11.79
CA ILE A 101 -19.75 42.27 -10.74
C ILE A 101 -20.98 41.43 -11.11
N GLY A 102 -20.86 40.11 -11.03
CA GLY A 102 -21.89 39.14 -11.42
C GLY A 102 -22.08 38.95 -12.93
N TYR A 103 -21.20 39.52 -13.77
CA TYR A 103 -21.34 39.56 -15.23
C TYR A 103 -19.98 39.63 -15.94
N ALA A 104 -19.84 38.97 -17.11
CA ALA A 104 -18.78 39.19 -18.09
C ALA A 104 -19.35 39.50 -19.47
N GLY A 105 -18.64 40.33 -20.26
CA GLY A 105 -19.04 40.68 -21.63
C GLY A 105 -18.84 39.57 -22.68
N TYR A 106 -18.30 38.42 -22.31
CA TYR A 106 -17.97 37.32 -23.23
C TYR A 106 -17.83 35.96 -22.53
N GLY A 107 -18.32 34.88 -23.16
CA GLY A 107 -18.10 33.49 -22.75
C GLY A 107 -18.91 33.03 -21.53
N TRP A 108 -18.49 33.43 -20.33
CA TRP A 108 -19.10 32.97 -19.06
C TRP A 108 -20.25 33.89 -18.66
N GLY A 109 -21.45 33.34 -18.55
CA GLY A 109 -22.68 34.08 -18.30
C GLY A 109 -22.74 34.79 -16.93
N SER A 110 -23.87 35.46 -16.68
CA SER A 110 -24.13 36.15 -15.40
C SER A 110 -24.54 35.17 -14.32
N VAL A 111 -24.21 35.47 -13.06
CA VAL A 111 -24.61 34.71 -11.88
C VAL A 111 -25.42 35.57 -10.92
N LYS A 112 -26.50 35.01 -10.36
CA LYS A 112 -27.19 35.60 -9.21
C LYS A 112 -26.42 35.26 -7.93
N LEU A 113 -25.90 36.29 -7.27
CA LEU A 113 -25.11 36.20 -6.04
C LEU A 113 -25.31 37.44 -5.16
N ASP A 114 -25.09 37.25 -3.87
CA ASP A 114 -24.87 38.34 -2.92
C ASP A 114 -23.35 38.58 -2.85
N VAL A 115 -22.94 39.84 -2.88
CA VAL A 115 -21.53 40.26 -2.84
C VAL A 115 -21.39 41.40 -1.85
N ASP A 116 -20.27 41.40 -1.14
CA ASP A 116 -19.91 42.47 -0.22
C ASP A 116 -18.38 42.68 -0.26
N GLU A 117 -17.92 43.85 0.21
CA GLU A 117 -16.50 44.18 0.42
C GLU A 117 -15.58 44.00 -0.82
N VAL A 118 -16.09 44.37 -2.01
CA VAL A 118 -15.31 44.25 -3.26
C VAL A 118 -14.17 45.25 -3.29
N SER A 119 -12.94 44.74 -3.39
CA SER A 119 -11.72 45.53 -3.45
C SER A 119 -10.88 45.19 -4.68
N LEU A 120 -10.23 46.21 -5.26
CA LEU A 120 -9.26 46.07 -6.36
C LEU A 120 -7.99 46.84 -5.99
N TYR A 121 -6.83 46.21 -6.19
CA TYR A 121 -5.53 46.76 -5.85
C TYR A 121 -4.68 46.94 -7.11
N ASP A 122 -3.86 47.99 -7.12
CA ASP A 122 -2.88 48.30 -8.17
C ASP A 122 -1.57 47.50 -8.04
N ARG A 123 -1.49 46.62 -7.03
CA ARG A 123 -0.39 45.69 -6.77
C ARG A 123 -0.91 44.30 -6.41
N ALA A 124 -0.07 43.29 -6.60
CA ALA A 124 -0.33 41.96 -6.05
C ALA A 124 -0.24 41.98 -4.53
N LEU A 125 -1.27 41.46 -3.85
CA LEU A 125 -1.22 41.19 -2.41
C LEU A 125 -0.45 39.89 -2.14
N SER A 126 0.27 39.85 -1.02
CA SER A 126 0.93 38.64 -0.52
C SER A 126 -0.06 37.65 0.11
N ASP A 127 0.32 36.37 0.23
CA ASP A 127 -0.50 35.34 0.90
C ASP A 127 -0.97 35.78 2.30
N SER A 128 -0.09 36.44 3.06
CA SER A 128 -0.39 36.92 4.40
C SER A 128 -1.39 38.09 4.41
N GLU A 129 -1.34 38.96 3.41
CA GLU A 129 -2.30 40.07 3.29
C GLU A 129 -3.68 39.54 2.89
N VAL A 130 -3.74 38.61 1.95
CA VAL A 130 -4.98 37.95 1.55
C VAL A 130 -5.60 37.19 2.73
N LEU A 131 -4.78 36.48 3.51
CA LEU A 131 -5.26 35.80 4.71
C LEU A 131 -5.72 36.78 5.80
N ALA A 132 -5.05 37.92 5.95
CA ALA A 132 -5.44 38.96 6.89
C ALA A 132 -6.82 39.54 6.56
N LEU A 133 -7.09 39.83 5.29
CA LEU A 133 -8.41 40.25 4.82
C LEU A 133 -9.48 39.19 5.09
N ALA A 134 -9.20 37.91 4.78
CA ALA A 134 -10.15 36.81 4.98
C ALA A 134 -10.45 36.47 6.45
N LEU A 135 -9.65 36.98 7.40
CA LEU A 135 -9.84 36.79 8.84
C LEU A 135 -10.13 38.11 9.57
N GLU A 136 -10.25 39.22 8.84
CA GLU A 136 -10.42 40.57 9.40
C GLU A 136 -9.39 40.90 10.50
N LEU A 137 -8.15 40.47 10.29
CA LEU A 137 -7.03 40.70 11.22
C LEU A 137 -6.04 41.73 10.67
N PRO A 138 -5.30 42.44 11.53
CA PRO A 138 -4.23 43.31 11.08
C PRO A 138 -3.18 42.54 10.25
N PRO A 139 -2.83 43.03 9.05
CA PRO A 139 -1.71 42.50 8.27
C PRO A 139 -0.43 42.46 9.11
N GLY A 140 0.37 41.39 8.94
CA GLY A 140 1.63 41.24 9.67
C GLY A 140 1.49 40.85 11.15
N SER A 141 0.27 40.70 11.68
CA SER A 141 0.08 40.21 13.06
C SER A 141 0.72 38.83 13.27
N ALA A 142 1.09 38.53 14.52
CA ALA A 142 1.71 37.26 14.87
C ALA A 142 0.81 36.05 14.54
N ALA A 143 -0.52 36.22 14.62
CA ALA A 143 -1.49 35.20 14.23
C ALA A 143 -1.42 34.91 12.72
N ILE A 144 -1.48 35.96 11.89
CA ILE A 144 -1.41 35.85 10.44
C ILE A 144 -0.09 35.25 9.98
N SER A 145 1.03 35.69 10.55
CA SER A 145 2.36 35.16 10.20
C SER A 145 2.46 33.66 10.46
N ARG A 146 1.97 33.20 11.61
CA ARG A 146 2.01 31.78 12.00
C ARG A 146 1.02 30.92 11.18
N LEU A 147 -0.18 31.42 10.92
CA LEU A 147 -1.15 30.73 10.05
C LEU A 147 -0.65 30.63 8.60
N SER A 148 -0.04 31.69 8.08
CA SER A 148 0.56 31.71 6.74
C SER A 148 1.69 30.69 6.62
N ALA A 149 2.52 30.52 7.67
CA ALA A 149 3.56 29.50 7.69
C ALA A 149 2.98 28.08 7.62
N ALA A 150 1.91 27.80 8.38
CA ALA A 150 1.22 26.52 8.29
C ALA A 150 0.63 26.29 6.89
N HIS A 151 0.08 27.33 6.27
CA HIS A 151 -0.47 27.25 4.91
C HIS A 151 0.60 26.95 3.86
N ARG A 152 1.74 27.64 3.91
CA ARG A 152 2.90 27.36 3.05
C ARG A 152 3.42 25.93 3.23
N ALA A 153 3.42 25.42 4.46
CA ALA A 153 3.78 24.02 4.70
C ALA A 153 2.78 23.05 4.05
N LEU A 154 1.47 23.32 4.14
CA LEU A 154 0.44 22.51 3.47
C LEU A 154 0.59 22.55 1.94
N HIS A 155 0.73 23.74 1.37
CA HIS A 155 0.87 23.92 -0.09
C HIS A 155 2.13 23.24 -0.62
N ALA A 156 3.24 23.27 0.13
CA ALA A 156 4.47 22.57 -0.20
C ALA A 156 4.44 21.05 0.07
N GLY A 157 3.29 20.48 0.46
CA GLY A 157 3.15 19.05 0.79
C GLY A 157 3.81 18.63 2.10
N ARG A 158 4.35 19.56 2.90
CA ARG A 158 5.01 19.32 4.20
C ARG A 158 3.99 19.14 5.32
N ARG A 159 3.13 18.13 5.22
CA ARG A 159 1.98 17.91 6.12
C ARG A 159 2.37 17.72 7.59
N ALA A 160 3.50 17.07 7.88
CA ALA A 160 3.97 16.86 9.25
C ALA A 160 4.36 18.18 9.94
N GLU A 161 5.03 19.06 9.20
CA GLU A 161 5.38 20.40 9.67
C GLU A 161 4.13 21.27 9.85
N ALA A 162 3.23 21.26 8.85
CA ALA A 162 1.95 21.95 8.95
C ALA A 162 1.16 21.51 10.18
N ARG A 163 1.06 20.19 10.43
CA ARG A 163 0.42 19.64 11.63
C ARG A 163 1.09 20.14 12.91
N SER A 164 2.42 20.15 12.95
CA SER A 164 3.18 20.66 14.11
C SER A 164 2.89 22.14 14.38
N LEU A 165 2.87 22.97 13.33
CA LEU A 165 2.52 24.39 13.41
C LEU A 165 1.07 24.60 13.86
N LEU A 166 0.12 23.86 13.28
CA LEU A 166 -1.30 23.97 13.59
C LEU A 166 -1.62 23.48 15.00
N ASN A 167 -0.96 22.43 15.49
CA ASN A 167 -1.10 21.99 16.88
C ASN A 167 -0.68 23.10 17.86
N ARG A 168 0.45 23.76 17.61
CA ARG A 168 0.90 24.91 18.43
C ARG A 168 -0.11 26.04 18.41
N LEU A 169 -0.69 26.35 17.24
CA LEU A 169 -1.70 27.39 17.08
C LEU A 169 -3.01 27.07 17.80
N VAL A 170 -3.51 25.83 17.68
CA VAL A 170 -4.76 25.40 18.33
C VAL A 170 -4.63 25.37 19.85
N SER A 171 -3.42 25.16 20.38
CA SER A 171 -3.12 25.21 21.81
C SER A 171 -2.74 26.59 22.34
N ASP A 172 -2.65 27.62 21.49
CA ASP A 172 -2.27 28.97 21.91
C ASP A 172 -3.47 29.70 22.56
N PRO A 173 -3.40 30.06 23.86
CA PRO A 173 -4.51 30.73 24.55
C PRO A 173 -4.77 32.18 24.06
N SER A 174 -3.83 32.77 23.33
CA SER A 174 -3.96 34.10 22.73
C SER A 174 -4.77 34.10 21.43
N LEU A 175 -4.90 32.95 20.76
CA LEU A 175 -5.67 32.83 19.53
C LEU A 175 -7.13 32.55 19.87
N ARG A 176 -8.08 33.35 19.35
CA ARG A 176 -9.52 33.25 19.66
C ARG A 176 -10.37 33.51 18.41
N GLY A 177 -11.69 33.29 18.53
CA GLY A 177 -12.66 33.56 17.47
C GLY A 177 -12.31 32.89 16.14
N ASP A 178 -12.48 33.63 15.04
CA ASP A 178 -12.31 33.11 13.69
C ASP A 178 -10.89 32.66 13.36
N ALA A 179 -9.87 33.28 13.96
CA ALA A 179 -8.48 32.89 13.75
C ALA A 179 -8.19 31.49 14.35
N LEU A 180 -8.73 31.21 15.55
CA LEU A 180 -8.63 29.90 16.17
C LEU A 180 -9.49 28.87 15.42
N ALA A 181 -10.70 29.26 15.02
CA ALA A 181 -11.56 28.40 14.22
C ALA A 181 -10.91 27.99 12.91
N TYR A 182 -10.24 28.92 12.23
CA TYR A 182 -9.49 28.66 11.01
C TYR A 182 -8.32 27.70 11.23
N ALA A 183 -7.53 27.87 12.30
CA ALA A 183 -6.48 26.92 12.67
C ALA A 183 -7.02 25.50 12.93
N ARG A 184 -8.14 25.40 13.67
CA ARG A 184 -8.84 24.13 13.93
C ARG A 184 -9.34 23.47 12.64
N LEU A 185 -9.88 24.25 11.72
CA LEU A 185 -10.40 23.76 10.44
C LEU A 185 -9.27 23.18 9.57
N LEU A 186 -8.15 23.91 9.46
CA LEU A 186 -6.96 23.44 8.74
C LEU A 186 -6.39 22.17 9.37
N LEU A 187 -6.31 22.12 10.71
CA LEU A 187 -5.82 20.93 11.40
C LEU A 187 -6.74 19.73 11.17
N ALA A 188 -8.07 19.91 11.29
CA ALA A 188 -9.04 18.86 11.05
C ALA A 188 -8.90 18.28 9.62
N ARG A 189 -8.78 19.13 8.61
CA ARG A 189 -8.60 18.70 7.20
C ARG A 189 -7.23 18.09 6.93
N THR A 190 -6.22 18.42 7.74
CA THR A 190 -4.89 17.78 7.68
C THR A 190 -4.91 16.36 8.24
N VAL A 191 -5.69 16.11 9.30
CA VAL A 191 -5.69 14.82 10.00
C VAL A 191 -6.80 13.85 9.55
N LEU A 192 -7.85 14.34 8.89
CA LEU A 192 -8.92 13.49 8.32
C LEU A 192 -8.39 12.42 7.32
N PRO A 193 -7.53 12.76 6.33
CA PRO A 193 -7.05 11.78 5.34
C PRO A 193 -6.19 10.65 5.93
N ILE A 194 -5.63 10.84 7.13
CA ILE A 194 -4.79 9.83 7.81
C ILE A 194 -5.58 9.04 8.88
N GLY A 195 -6.91 9.18 8.91
CA GLY A 195 -7.79 8.36 9.76
C GLY A 195 -7.96 8.83 11.20
N GLU A 196 -7.44 10.00 11.59
CA GLU A 196 -7.61 10.58 12.93
C GLU A 196 -8.98 11.26 13.12
N THR A 197 -10.05 10.51 12.85
CA THR A 197 -11.43 11.02 12.78
C THR A 197 -11.94 11.57 14.11
N ARG A 198 -11.47 11.06 15.26
CA ARG A 198 -11.85 11.58 16.60
C ARG A 198 -11.27 12.97 16.87
N LEU A 199 -10.00 13.20 16.50
CA LEU A 199 -9.38 14.50 16.66
C LEU A 199 -10.07 15.53 15.76
N ALA A 200 -10.27 15.19 14.49
CA ALA A 200 -11.00 16.02 13.55
C ALA A 200 -12.42 16.35 14.04
N ALA A 201 -13.16 15.34 14.52
CA ALA A 201 -14.50 15.52 15.08
C ALA A 201 -14.50 16.51 16.24
N GLY A 202 -13.55 16.41 17.17
CA GLY A 202 -13.41 17.35 18.29
C GLY A 202 -13.12 18.78 17.84
N LEU A 203 -12.17 18.95 16.91
CA LEU A 203 -11.79 20.26 16.37
C LEU A 203 -12.96 20.94 15.64
N LEU A 204 -13.64 20.21 14.74
CA LEU A 204 -14.76 20.74 13.96
C LEU A 204 -15.97 21.05 14.84
N SER A 205 -16.25 20.20 15.83
CA SER A 205 -17.35 20.44 16.77
C SER A 205 -17.10 21.69 17.60
N ALA A 206 -15.86 21.91 18.04
CA ALA A 206 -15.45 23.11 18.76
C ALA A 206 -15.54 24.39 17.91
N ILE A 207 -15.54 24.29 16.58
CA ILE A 207 -15.85 25.42 15.69
C ILE A 207 -17.36 25.64 15.68
N ALA A 208 -18.13 24.62 15.33
CA ALA A 208 -19.56 24.75 15.02
C ALA A 208 -20.42 25.24 16.19
N VAL A 209 -20.03 24.93 17.44
CA VAL A 209 -20.83 25.26 18.65
C VAL A 209 -20.32 26.49 19.40
N ASP A 210 -19.25 27.14 18.94
CA ASP A 210 -18.64 28.28 19.63
C ASP A 210 -19.33 29.59 19.22
N PRO A 211 -20.06 30.27 20.14
CA PRO A 211 -20.77 31.50 19.81
C PRO A 211 -19.84 32.68 19.51
N GLN A 212 -18.54 32.59 19.86
CA GLN A 212 -17.54 33.62 19.52
C GLN A 212 -16.99 33.49 18.10
N VAL A 213 -17.34 32.40 17.40
CA VAL A 213 -16.97 32.17 16.00
C VAL A 213 -18.09 32.68 15.10
N SER A 214 -17.72 33.43 14.06
CA SER A 214 -18.66 33.98 13.10
C SER A 214 -19.51 32.89 12.46
N LEU A 215 -20.73 33.26 12.05
CA LEU A 215 -21.66 32.31 11.46
C LEU A 215 -21.06 31.60 10.23
N HIS A 216 -20.36 32.33 9.37
CA HIS A 216 -19.77 31.75 8.17
C HIS A 216 -18.68 30.71 8.48
N ARG A 217 -17.83 30.93 9.49
CA ARG A 217 -16.82 29.95 9.93
C ARG A 217 -17.44 28.74 10.62
N ARG A 218 -18.51 28.94 11.39
CA ARG A 218 -19.28 27.82 11.96
C ARG A 218 -19.86 26.93 10.87
N LEU A 219 -20.50 27.52 9.87
CA LEU A 219 -21.08 26.79 8.74
C LEU A 219 -20.02 26.05 7.88
N ALA A 220 -18.80 26.58 7.79
CA ALA A 220 -17.70 25.93 7.07
C ALA A 220 -17.27 24.56 7.65
N ALA A 221 -17.56 24.29 8.93
CA ALA A 221 -17.27 23.01 9.59
C ALA A 221 -18.39 21.97 9.40
N ILE A 222 -19.61 22.39 9.03
CA ILE A 222 -20.79 21.53 8.97
C ILE A 222 -20.68 20.41 7.93
N PRO A 223 -20.21 20.63 6.69
CA PRO A 223 -20.09 19.55 5.71
C PRO A 223 -19.20 18.40 6.21
N ASP A 224 -18.06 18.73 6.82
CA ASP A 224 -17.12 17.77 7.38
C ASP A 224 -17.76 17.01 8.57
N LEU A 225 -18.51 17.71 9.43
CA LEU A 225 -19.26 17.10 10.55
C LEU A 225 -20.40 16.18 10.08
N VAL A 226 -21.12 16.56 9.03
CA VAL A 226 -22.18 15.74 8.42
C VAL A 226 -21.59 14.47 7.81
N ALA A 227 -20.45 14.57 7.14
CA ALA A 227 -19.74 13.40 6.63
C ALA A 227 -19.35 12.43 7.76
N LEU A 228 -18.81 12.96 8.86
CA LEU A 228 -18.49 12.17 10.06
C LEU A 228 -19.73 11.54 10.70
N ALA A 229 -20.84 12.28 10.77
CA ALA A 229 -22.11 11.80 11.32
C ALA A 229 -22.73 10.65 10.52
N ARG A 230 -22.54 10.65 9.19
CA ARG A 230 -23.03 9.59 8.29
C ARG A 230 -22.23 8.30 8.36
N THR A 231 -21.09 8.27 9.05
CA THR A 231 -20.32 7.03 9.19
C THR A 231 -21.04 6.03 10.12
N PRO A 232 -21.01 4.72 9.83
CA PRO A 232 -21.69 3.71 10.66
C PRO A 232 -21.29 3.76 12.14
N MET A 233 -20.03 4.12 12.41
CA MET A 233 -19.47 4.33 13.74
C MET A 233 -19.03 5.79 13.88
N SER A 234 -20.01 6.71 13.88
CA SER A 234 -19.76 8.14 14.04
C SER A 234 -18.83 8.41 15.24
N PRO A 235 -17.72 9.14 15.03
CA PRO A 235 -16.81 9.51 16.11
C PRO A 235 -17.37 10.64 17.00
N LEU A 236 -18.51 11.23 16.62
CA LEU A 236 -19.16 12.31 17.37
C LEU A 236 -19.90 11.76 18.58
N ARG A 237 -19.69 12.39 19.74
CA ARG A 237 -20.38 12.03 20.98
C ARG A 237 -21.83 12.49 20.96
N LEU A 238 -22.71 11.77 21.64
CA LEU A 238 -24.14 12.09 21.74
C LEU A 238 -24.40 13.53 22.21
N GLU A 239 -23.67 14.00 23.22
CA GLU A 239 -23.77 15.38 23.73
C GLU A 239 -23.48 16.43 22.65
N VAL A 240 -22.49 16.16 21.81
CA VAL A 240 -22.06 17.04 20.72
C VAL A 240 -23.09 16.99 19.60
N LEU A 241 -23.54 15.80 19.23
CA LEU A 241 -24.57 15.62 18.21
C LEU A 241 -25.85 16.41 18.52
N ARG A 242 -26.30 16.41 19.78
CA ARG A 242 -27.47 17.21 20.21
C ARG A 242 -27.23 18.71 20.07
N LYS A 243 -26.03 19.19 20.42
CA LYS A 243 -25.67 20.61 20.24
C LYS A 243 -25.62 21.00 18.76
N LEU A 244 -25.06 20.13 17.92
CA LEU A 244 -25.01 20.34 16.47
C LEU A 244 -26.40 20.35 15.86
N GLU A 245 -27.24 19.38 16.21
CA GLU A 245 -28.62 19.28 15.72
C GLU A 245 -29.45 20.51 16.12
N ALA A 246 -29.22 21.11 17.28
CA ALA A 246 -29.92 22.31 17.74
C ALA A 246 -29.50 23.62 17.06
N LEU A 247 -28.49 23.61 16.18
CA LEU A 247 -28.06 24.82 15.47
C LEU A 247 -29.19 25.35 14.57
N PRO A 248 -29.52 26.66 14.61
CA PRO A 248 -30.66 27.21 13.87
C PRO A 248 -30.45 27.20 12.35
N ASP A 249 -29.21 27.38 11.89
CA ASP A 249 -28.85 27.60 10.49
C ASP A 249 -28.62 26.31 9.67
N LEU A 250 -28.94 25.14 10.22
CA LEU A 250 -28.79 23.87 9.51
C LEU A 250 -29.85 23.70 8.42
N GLN A 251 -29.38 23.29 7.24
CA GLN A 251 -30.25 22.81 6.18
C GLN A 251 -31.00 21.54 6.64
N PRO A 252 -32.22 21.28 6.12
CA PRO A 252 -33.04 20.15 6.56
C PRO A 252 -32.32 18.78 6.46
N ASP A 253 -31.52 18.57 5.41
CA ASP A 253 -30.75 17.34 5.18
C ASP A 253 -29.57 17.19 6.15
N GLN A 254 -28.91 18.29 6.50
CA GLN A 254 -27.84 18.34 7.50
C GLN A 254 -28.39 18.01 8.89
N ARG A 255 -29.51 18.64 9.28
CA ARG A 255 -30.20 18.37 10.54
C ARG A 255 -30.60 16.90 10.65
N ARG A 256 -31.18 16.36 9.57
CA ARG A 256 -31.54 14.94 9.48
C ARG A 256 -30.33 14.02 9.70
N ALA A 257 -29.18 14.32 9.12
CA ALA A 257 -27.98 13.50 9.30
C ALA A 257 -27.54 13.41 10.77
N PHE A 258 -27.61 14.52 11.51
CA PHE A 258 -27.35 14.52 12.95
C PHE A 258 -28.42 13.76 13.72
N GLN A 259 -29.71 13.91 13.39
CA GLN A 259 -30.79 13.16 14.04
C GLN A 259 -30.64 11.63 13.88
N VAL A 260 -30.23 11.17 12.69
CA VAL A 260 -29.91 9.75 12.45
C VAL A 260 -28.74 9.29 13.33
N ALA A 261 -27.67 10.09 13.41
CA ALA A 261 -26.52 9.76 14.27
C ALA A 261 -26.87 9.77 15.76
N ILE A 262 -27.74 10.69 16.22
CA ILE A 262 -28.28 10.73 17.58
C ILE A 262 -29.06 9.45 17.87
N ALA A 263 -29.98 9.08 17.00
CA ALA A 263 -30.82 7.89 17.16
C ALA A 263 -29.95 6.62 17.28
N ALA A 264 -28.97 6.47 16.39
CA ALA A 264 -28.03 5.36 16.42
C ALA A 264 -27.16 5.36 17.70
N SER A 265 -26.67 6.53 18.12
CA SER A 265 -25.87 6.66 19.34
C SER A 265 -26.68 6.32 20.60
N LEU A 266 -27.96 6.69 20.66
CA LEU A 266 -28.86 6.35 21.77
C LEU A 266 -29.04 4.83 21.90
N ILE A 267 -29.27 4.15 20.77
CA ILE A 267 -29.39 2.69 20.73
C ILE A 267 -28.10 2.04 21.24
N ARG A 268 -26.93 2.48 20.75
CA ARG A 268 -25.63 1.93 21.18
C ARG A 268 -25.29 2.21 22.64
N SER A 269 -25.78 3.30 23.21
CA SER A 269 -25.58 3.65 24.63
C SER A 269 -26.62 3.02 25.55
N GLY A 270 -27.43 2.05 25.08
CA GLY A 270 -28.44 1.36 25.90
C GLY A 270 -29.78 2.10 26.05
N GLN A 271 -29.97 3.24 25.38
CA GLN A 271 -31.23 4.02 25.37
C GLN A 271 -32.08 3.67 24.13
N GLU A 272 -32.32 2.38 23.93
CA GLU A 272 -32.97 1.86 22.72
C GLU A 272 -34.36 2.46 22.45
N GLY A 273 -35.22 2.56 23.47
CA GLY A 273 -36.58 3.08 23.30
C GLY A 273 -36.58 4.51 22.75
N ALA A 274 -35.70 5.37 23.27
CA ALA A 274 -35.55 6.75 22.81
C ALA A 274 -34.96 6.81 21.40
N GLY A 275 -33.92 6.02 21.11
CA GLY A 275 -33.32 5.99 19.78
C GLY A 275 -34.28 5.46 18.71
N ARG A 276 -35.08 4.43 19.03
CA ARG A 276 -36.09 3.87 18.14
C ARG A 276 -37.23 4.85 17.86
N ALA A 277 -37.76 5.51 18.89
CA ALA A 277 -38.80 6.53 18.71
C ALA A 277 -38.34 7.67 17.78
N LEU A 278 -37.06 8.05 17.87
CA LEU A 278 -36.48 9.05 16.98
C LEU A 278 -36.38 8.53 15.53
N PHE A 279 -35.92 7.29 15.31
CA PHE A 279 -35.93 6.68 13.98
C PHE A 279 -37.35 6.59 13.40
N GLU A 280 -38.35 6.20 14.19
CA GLU A 280 -39.75 6.12 13.74
C GLU A 280 -40.28 7.50 13.33
N THR A 281 -39.93 8.55 14.07
CA THR A 281 -40.23 9.94 13.71
C THR A 281 -39.58 10.34 12.39
N LEU A 282 -38.29 10.02 12.20
CA LEU A 282 -37.56 10.30 10.96
C LEU A 282 -38.17 9.55 9.76
N ILE A 283 -38.54 8.29 9.94
CA ILE A 283 -39.19 7.47 8.92
C ILE A 283 -40.55 8.09 8.54
N ALA A 284 -41.35 8.51 9.52
CA ALA A 284 -42.65 9.15 9.29
C ALA A 284 -42.52 10.50 8.57
N ALA A 285 -41.52 11.31 8.92
CA ALA A 285 -41.23 12.58 8.26
C ALA A 285 -40.79 12.41 6.79
N SER A 286 -40.32 11.22 6.41
CA SER A 286 -39.75 10.91 5.09
C SER A 286 -40.72 10.29 4.11
N ARG A 287 -42.02 10.29 4.41
CA ARG A 287 -43.04 9.60 3.58
C ARG A 287 -43.02 10.00 2.10
N ARG A 288 -42.64 11.24 1.78
CA ARG A 288 -42.57 11.75 0.40
C ARG A 288 -41.22 11.52 -0.29
N ASN A 289 -40.20 11.04 0.42
CA ASN A 289 -38.87 10.73 -0.12
C ASN A 289 -38.48 9.28 0.21
N PRO A 290 -38.73 8.32 -0.72
CA PRO A 290 -38.47 6.90 -0.51
C PRO A 290 -37.01 6.58 -0.15
N GLY A 291 -36.02 7.24 -0.77
CA GLY A 291 -34.60 6.97 -0.51
C GLY A 291 -34.18 7.34 0.93
N ASP A 292 -34.63 8.51 1.37
CA ASP A 292 -34.46 8.99 2.73
C ASP A 292 -35.10 8.07 3.78
N ARG A 293 -36.32 7.61 3.48
CA ARG A 293 -37.04 6.63 4.30
C ARG A 293 -36.26 5.32 4.40
N ALA A 294 -35.84 4.77 3.26
CA ALA A 294 -35.09 3.52 3.19
C ALA A 294 -33.77 3.60 3.95
N SER A 295 -33.03 4.70 3.83
CA SER A 295 -31.80 4.95 4.57
C SER A 295 -32.01 4.89 6.09
N ALA A 296 -33.04 5.56 6.61
CA ALA A 296 -33.37 5.55 8.03
C ALA A 296 -33.78 4.14 8.52
N VAL A 297 -34.58 3.40 7.73
CA VAL A 297 -35.00 2.03 8.05
C VAL A 297 -33.79 1.07 8.06
N LEU A 298 -32.90 1.17 7.06
CA LEU A 298 -31.69 0.35 6.98
C LEU A 298 -30.74 0.63 8.15
N GLN A 299 -30.56 1.89 8.55
CA GLN A 299 -29.72 2.24 9.68
C GLN A 299 -30.29 1.67 10.99
N LEU A 300 -31.59 1.83 11.25
CA LEU A 300 -32.25 1.22 12.40
C LEU A 300 -32.09 -0.30 12.41
N ALA A 301 -32.31 -0.95 11.27
CA ALA A 301 -32.13 -2.40 11.12
C ALA A 301 -30.69 -2.83 11.41
N HIS A 302 -29.71 -2.02 11.01
CA HIS A 302 -28.30 -2.27 11.27
C HIS A 302 -27.96 -2.18 12.76
N GLU A 303 -28.39 -1.14 13.47
CA GLU A 303 -28.15 -0.99 14.91
C GLU A 303 -28.82 -2.12 15.72
N LEU A 304 -30.04 -2.51 15.36
CA LEU A 304 -30.71 -3.64 16.01
C LEU A 304 -29.95 -4.95 15.77
N ARG A 305 -29.41 -5.13 14.56
CA ARG A 305 -28.63 -6.32 14.22
C ARG A 305 -27.31 -6.39 14.98
N THR A 306 -26.60 -5.28 15.16
CA THR A 306 -25.33 -5.23 15.92
C THR A 306 -25.53 -5.50 17.41
N LEU A 307 -26.70 -5.15 17.96
CA LEU A 307 -27.13 -5.54 19.32
C LEU A 307 -27.64 -7.00 19.43
N GLY A 308 -27.55 -7.80 18.36
CA GLY A 308 -28.03 -9.19 18.35
C GLY A 308 -29.56 -9.35 18.23
N LYS A 309 -30.31 -8.26 18.03
CA LYS A 309 -31.78 -8.27 17.89
C LYS A 309 -32.22 -8.64 16.48
N HIS A 310 -31.72 -9.77 15.97
CA HIS A 310 -31.89 -10.18 14.59
C HIS A 310 -33.36 -10.32 14.15
N ARG A 311 -34.28 -10.74 15.04
CA ARG A 311 -35.73 -10.82 14.71
C ARG A 311 -36.34 -9.47 14.38
N GLN A 312 -35.95 -8.42 15.11
CA GLN A 312 -36.44 -7.06 14.88
C GLN A 312 -35.80 -6.46 13.63
N ALA A 313 -34.48 -6.62 13.48
CA ALA A 313 -33.75 -6.19 12.29
C ALA A 313 -34.32 -6.82 11.01
N ARG A 314 -34.71 -8.11 11.05
CA ARG A 314 -35.35 -8.83 9.93
C ARG A 314 -36.59 -8.10 9.42
N ALA A 315 -37.47 -7.63 10.30
CA ALA A 315 -38.69 -6.93 9.91
C ALA A 315 -38.39 -5.63 9.16
N PHE A 316 -37.42 -4.85 9.63
CA PHE A 316 -37.03 -3.58 8.98
C PHE A 316 -36.29 -3.79 7.65
N TYR A 317 -35.40 -4.78 7.54
CA TYR A 317 -34.80 -5.11 6.24
C TYR A 317 -35.85 -5.57 5.21
N SER A 318 -36.88 -6.32 5.64
CA SER A 318 -38.00 -6.74 4.76
C SER A 318 -38.75 -5.54 4.20
N GLN A 319 -39.02 -4.52 5.03
CA GLN A 319 -39.70 -3.30 4.58
C GLN A 319 -38.99 -2.63 3.41
N VAL A 320 -37.65 -2.57 3.43
CA VAL A 320 -36.86 -1.96 2.35
C VAL A 320 -36.75 -2.89 1.15
N ALA A 321 -36.59 -4.20 1.38
CA ALA A 321 -36.51 -5.19 0.31
C ALA A 321 -37.80 -5.27 -0.52
N GLU A 322 -38.95 -4.99 0.08
CA GLU A 322 -40.28 -5.11 -0.53
C GLU A 322 -40.83 -3.76 -1.05
N ASP A 323 -40.11 -2.65 -0.84
CA ASP A 323 -40.55 -1.31 -1.24
C ASP A 323 -40.35 -1.06 -2.74
N THR A 324 -41.44 -1.19 -3.49
CA THR A 324 -41.45 -1.01 -4.96
C THR A 324 -41.15 0.42 -5.40
N ALA A 325 -41.24 1.41 -4.50
CA ALA A 325 -40.86 2.79 -4.80
C ALA A 325 -39.33 3.03 -4.83
N LEU A 326 -38.52 2.06 -4.41
CA LEU A 326 -37.05 2.13 -4.43
C LEU A 326 -36.46 1.60 -5.73
N SER A 327 -35.17 1.88 -5.97
CA SER A 327 -34.45 1.23 -7.07
C SER A 327 -34.19 -0.25 -6.79
N SER A 328 -34.04 -1.05 -7.84
CA SER A 328 -33.66 -2.46 -7.73
C SER A 328 -32.34 -2.63 -6.96
N HIS A 329 -31.39 -1.72 -7.14
CA HIS A 329 -30.11 -1.73 -6.42
C HIS A 329 -30.30 -1.69 -4.89
N VAL A 330 -31.10 -0.73 -4.39
CA VAL A 330 -31.34 -0.56 -2.93
C VAL A 330 -32.13 -1.75 -2.37
N ARG A 331 -33.15 -2.22 -3.10
CA ARG A 331 -33.89 -3.43 -2.71
C ARG A 331 -32.99 -4.65 -2.63
N ASN A 332 -32.15 -4.87 -3.64
CA ASN A 332 -31.26 -6.03 -3.70
C ASN A 332 -30.24 -6.03 -2.56
N GLN A 333 -29.71 -4.86 -2.20
CA GLN A 333 -28.85 -4.71 -1.02
C GLN A 333 -29.60 -5.08 0.27
N ALA A 334 -30.85 -4.63 0.43
CA ALA A 334 -31.70 -4.99 1.57
C ALA A 334 -32.00 -6.50 1.61
N VAL A 335 -32.21 -7.16 0.46
CA VAL A 335 -32.39 -8.61 0.38
C VAL A 335 -31.14 -9.36 0.86
N LEU A 336 -29.94 -8.90 0.50
CA LEU A 336 -28.68 -9.51 0.97
C LEU A 336 -28.51 -9.35 2.49
N LEU A 337 -28.80 -8.16 3.04
CA LEU A 337 -28.75 -7.90 4.48
C LEU A 337 -29.83 -8.70 5.26
N LEU A 338 -31.01 -8.85 4.67
CA LEU A 338 -32.09 -9.68 5.18
C LEU A 338 -31.67 -11.16 5.24
N ALA A 339 -31.12 -11.69 4.15
CA ALA A 339 -30.63 -13.07 4.09
C ALA A 339 -29.51 -13.33 5.12
N ARG A 340 -28.57 -12.39 5.30
CA ARG A 340 -27.56 -12.45 6.38
C ARG A 340 -28.18 -12.53 7.77
N THR A 341 -29.26 -11.77 7.99
CA THR A 341 -29.97 -11.73 9.27
C THR A 341 -30.74 -13.03 9.51
N GLU A 342 -31.35 -13.60 8.47
CA GLU A 342 -32.02 -14.91 8.53
C GLU A 342 -31.03 -16.05 8.78
N ILE A 343 -29.84 -16.01 8.16
CA ILE A 343 -28.74 -16.94 8.46
C ILE A 343 -28.30 -16.83 9.93
N ALA A 344 -28.18 -15.61 10.47
CA ALA A 344 -27.84 -15.39 11.89
C ALA A 344 -28.92 -15.91 12.85
N LEU A 345 -30.19 -15.89 12.44
CA LEU A 345 -31.32 -16.50 13.14
C LEU A 345 -31.43 -18.01 12.96
N ASN A 346 -30.55 -18.62 12.15
CA ASN A 346 -30.63 -20.02 11.71
C ASN A 346 -31.93 -20.35 10.91
N ASP A 347 -32.56 -19.35 10.30
CA ASP A 347 -33.71 -19.48 9.40
C ASP A 347 -33.22 -19.69 7.95
N LEU A 348 -32.53 -20.80 7.74
CA LEU A 348 -31.87 -21.12 6.46
C LEU A 348 -32.85 -21.30 5.29
N PRO A 349 -34.05 -21.90 5.47
CA PRO A 349 -35.03 -22.01 4.37
C PRO A 349 -35.48 -20.66 3.84
N ALA A 350 -35.75 -19.69 4.71
CA ALA A 350 -36.14 -18.33 4.32
C ALA A 350 -35.02 -17.63 3.54
N ALA A 351 -33.79 -17.66 4.08
CA ALA A 351 -32.62 -17.10 3.43
C ALA A 351 -32.40 -17.71 2.03
N ARG A 352 -32.48 -19.04 1.90
CA ARG A 352 -32.30 -19.76 0.64
C ARG A 352 -33.34 -19.34 -0.40
N ALA A 353 -34.62 -19.29 -0.02
CA ALA A 353 -35.71 -18.92 -0.91
C ALA A 353 -35.59 -17.48 -1.43
N ARG A 354 -35.07 -16.55 -0.61
CA ARG A 354 -34.81 -15.17 -1.04
C ARG A 354 -33.62 -15.08 -1.99
N LEU A 355 -32.53 -15.74 -1.65
CA LEU A 355 -31.29 -15.68 -2.42
C LEU A 355 -31.45 -16.32 -3.81
N ARG A 356 -32.21 -17.42 -3.94
CA ARG A 356 -32.54 -18.00 -5.27
C ARG A 356 -33.30 -17.02 -6.15
N ARG A 357 -34.38 -16.42 -5.61
CA ARG A 357 -35.16 -15.39 -6.30
C ARG A 357 -34.32 -14.18 -6.68
N LEU A 358 -33.38 -13.77 -5.80
CA LEU A 358 -32.48 -12.67 -6.09
C LEU A 358 -31.59 -13.01 -7.29
N VAL A 359 -30.92 -14.17 -7.29
CA VAL A 359 -30.01 -14.61 -8.37
C VAL A 359 -30.72 -14.75 -9.73
N GLU A 360 -32.02 -15.04 -9.74
CA GLU A 360 -32.85 -15.11 -10.94
C GLU A 360 -33.28 -13.73 -11.49
N SER A 361 -32.95 -12.63 -10.80
CA SER A 361 -33.35 -11.29 -11.22
C SER A 361 -32.51 -10.79 -12.41
N PRO A 362 -33.13 -10.37 -13.54
CA PRO A 362 -32.43 -10.03 -14.79
C PRO A 362 -31.52 -8.80 -14.67
N ASP A 363 -31.79 -7.89 -13.74
CA ASP A 363 -31.03 -6.65 -13.51
C ASP A 363 -30.14 -6.71 -12.25
N LEU A 364 -29.75 -7.91 -11.81
CA LEU A 364 -28.92 -8.06 -10.62
C LEU A 364 -27.48 -7.63 -10.91
N ALA A 365 -27.02 -6.57 -10.24
CA ALA A 365 -25.63 -6.16 -10.27
C ALA A 365 -24.69 -7.35 -9.95
N LEU A 366 -23.61 -7.50 -10.72
CA LEU A 366 -22.67 -8.64 -10.60
C LEU A 366 -22.17 -8.87 -9.18
N SER A 367 -21.89 -7.79 -8.44
CA SER A 367 -21.49 -7.84 -7.04
C SER A 367 -22.56 -8.46 -6.13
N HIS A 368 -23.82 -8.08 -6.32
CA HIS A 368 -24.96 -8.66 -5.60
C HIS A 368 -25.23 -10.11 -6.02
N ALA A 369 -25.06 -10.45 -7.30
CA ALA A 369 -25.19 -11.83 -7.79
C ALA A 369 -24.18 -12.76 -7.13
N TYR A 370 -22.92 -12.31 -7.02
CA TYR A 370 -21.90 -13.08 -6.33
C TYR A 370 -22.17 -13.18 -4.82
N GLU A 371 -22.46 -12.07 -4.14
CA GLU A 371 -22.77 -12.10 -2.71
C GLU A 371 -23.98 -12.99 -2.43
N ALA A 372 -25.00 -12.97 -3.30
CA ALA A 372 -26.16 -13.83 -3.18
C ALA A 372 -25.77 -15.32 -3.28
N ARG A 373 -24.89 -15.67 -4.22
CA ARG A 373 -24.36 -17.05 -4.36
C ARG A 373 -23.53 -17.47 -3.14
N LEU A 374 -22.72 -16.57 -2.57
CA LEU A 374 -22.00 -16.83 -1.32
C LEU A 374 -22.95 -17.10 -0.14
N LEU A 375 -23.98 -16.26 0.01
CA LEU A 375 -24.96 -16.43 1.06
C LEU A 375 -25.78 -17.72 0.83
N LEU A 376 -26.08 -18.07 -0.43
CA LEU A 376 -26.83 -19.27 -0.77
C LEU A 376 -26.06 -20.51 -0.33
N ALA A 377 -24.76 -20.55 -0.66
CA ALA A 377 -23.80 -21.53 -0.17
C ALA A 377 -23.83 -21.67 1.36
N LEU A 378 -23.91 -20.57 2.11
CA LEU A 378 -23.99 -20.59 3.57
C LEU A 378 -25.31 -21.18 4.12
N THR A 379 -26.39 -21.18 3.34
CA THR A 379 -27.71 -21.73 3.74
C THR A 379 -27.80 -23.25 3.60
N ASP A 380 -26.90 -23.90 2.87
CA ASP A 380 -26.93 -25.35 2.61
C ASP A 380 -26.38 -26.23 3.75
N ARG A 381 -26.56 -25.79 5.02
CA ARG A 381 -26.14 -26.56 6.21
C ARG A 381 -27.03 -27.79 6.42
N THR A 382 -26.43 -28.92 6.81
CA THR A 382 -27.13 -30.06 7.44
C THR A 382 -27.18 -29.90 8.98
N PRO A 383 -28.20 -30.45 9.66
CA PRO A 383 -28.26 -30.44 11.14
C PRO A 383 -27.11 -31.30 11.70
N GLY A 384 -26.27 -30.73 12.58
CA GLY A 384 -25.15 -31.47 13.21
C GLY A 384 -23.76 -30.82 13.15
N GLY A 385 -23.63 -29.54 12.77
CA GLY A 385 -22.44 -28.76 13.13
C GLY A 385 -21.19 -28.95 12.26
N LYS A 386 -21.33 -29.02 10.93
CA LYS A 386 -20.23 -28.62 10.02
C LYS A 386 -20.73 -27.52 9.08
N GLN A 387 -19.96 -26.43 8.97
CA GLN A 387 -20.20 -25.38 7.98
C GLN A 387 -20.34 -26.01 6.59
N SER A 388 -21.36 -25.59 5.84
CA SER A 388 -21.51 -25.90 4.42
C SER A 388 -20.18 -25.67 3.70
N THR A 389 -19.81 -26.67 2.89
CA THR A 389 -18.54 -26.73 2.19
C THR A 389 -18.50 -25.88 0.93
N ALA A 390 -19.51 -25.12 0.51
CA ALA A 390 -19.42 -24.45 -0.80
C ALA A 390 -18.29 -23.38 -0.92
N LEU A 391 -17.83 -22.76 0.18
CA LEU A 391 -16.56 -22.01 0.19
C LEU A 391 -15.33 -22.91 0.41
N ARG A 392 -15.49 -24.09 1.03
CA ARG A 392 -14.46 -25.15 1.09
C ARG A 392 -14.32 -25.90 -0.25
N ASP A 393 -15.33 -25.91 -1.12
CA ASP A 393 -15.38 -26.60 -2.42
C ASP A 393 -14.67 -25.77 -3.50
N GLU A 394 -14.45 -24.48 -3.25
CA GLU A 394 -13.45 -23.69 -3.99
C GLU A 394 -12.05 -23.78 -3.40
N ARG A 395 -11.86 -24.33 -2.19
CA ARG A 395 -10.51 -24.52 -1.65
C ARG A 395 -9.88 -25.65 -2.43
N LEU A 396 -8.72 -25.41 -3.02
CA LEU A 396 -7.97 -26.51 -3.62
C LEU A 396 -7.63 -27.51 -2.52
N VAL A 397 -8.06 -28.75 -2.72
CA VAL A 397 -7.62 -29.89 -1.92
C VAL A 397 -6.46 -30.52 -2.71
N PRO A 398 -5.22 -30.49 -2.18
CA PRO A 398 -4.13 -31.21 -2.81
C PRO A 398 -4.54 -32.69 -3.02
N PRO A 399 -4.18 -33.31 -4.15
CA PRO A 399 -4.57 -34.69 -4.41
C PRO A 399 -4.12 -35.62 -3.28
N ASP A 400 -5.00 -36.54 -2.88
CA ASP A 400 -4.66 -37.60 -1.93
C ASP A 400 -3.50 -38.43 -2.45
N LEU A 401 -2.59 -38.78 -1.55
CA LEU A 401 -1.46 -39.63 -1.86
C LEU A 401 -1.82 -41.10 -1.63
N PRO A 402 -1.46 -42.01 -2.56
CA PRO A 402 -1.50 -43.43 -2.26
C PRO A 402 -0.53 -43.75 -1.12
N ALA A 403 -0.81 -44.83 -0.39
CA ALA A 403 0.16 -45.36 0.59
C ALA A 403 1.49 -45.66 -0.13
N PRO A 404 2.64 -45.20 0.39
CA PRO A 404 3.91 -45.36 -0.29
C PRO A 404 4.31 -46.83 -0.36
N GLY A 405 4.70 -47.30 -1.54
CA GLY A 405 5.22 -48.66 -1.72
C GLY A 405 6.64 -48.84 -1.17
N LEU A 406 7.34 -47.75 -0.91
CA LEU A 406 8.63 -47.73 -0.23
C LEU A 406 8.81 -46.43 0.57
N THR A 407 9.34 -46.55 1.79
CA THR A 407 9.76 -45.41 2.60
C THR A 407 11.28 -45.42 2.76
N LEU A 408 11.93 -44.30 2.43
CA LEU A 408 13.33 -44.03 2.72
C LEU A 408 13.44 -43.08 3.90
N HIS A 409 14.41 -43.30 4.78
CA HIS A 409 14.67 -42.46 5.94
C HIS A 409 15.97 -41.68 5.76
N VAL A 410 15.93 -40.40 6.16
CA VAL A 410 17.08 -39.50 6.17
C VAL A 410 17.22 -38.89 7.57
N ALA A 411 18.44 -38.79 8.10
CA ALA A 411 18.70 -38.24 9.42
C ALA A 411 20.00 -37.43 9.44
N PRO A 412 20.16 -36.42 10.33
CA PRO A 412 21.38 -35.59 10.37
C PRO A 412 22.66 -36.39 10.69
N ASN A 413 22.53 -37.52 11.36
CA ASN A 413 23.61 -38.46 11.69
C ASN A 413 23.65 -39.69 10.75
N GLY A 414 22.92 -39.65 9.63
CA GLY A 414 22.92 -40.71 8.63
C GLY A 414 24.18 -40.73 7.76
N SER A 415 24.17 -41.59 6.73
CA SER A 415 25.22 -41.63 5.70
C SER A 415 24.58 -41.90 4.34
N ASP A 416 24.97 -41.17 3.30
CA ASP A 416 24.44 -41.39 1.94
C ASP A 416 24.88 -42.71 1.30
N THR A 417 25.79 -43.44 1.96
CA THR A 417 26.15 -44.82 1.61
C THR A 417 25.19 -45.87 2.19
N ASN A 418 24.32 -45.47 3.13
CA ASN A 418 23.34 -46.37 3.75
C ASN A 418 22.19 -46.72 2.79
N PRO A 419 21.47 -47.83 3.03
CA PRO A 419 20.34 -48.22 2.19
C PRO A 419 19.12 -47.30 2.30
N GLY A 420 19.03 -46.45 3.33
CA GLY A 420 17.89 -45.57 3.63
C GLY A 420 16.79 -46.21 4.46
N THR A 421 17.12 -47.22 5.28
CA THR A 421 16.19 -47.81 6.25
C THR A 421 16.12 -46.96 7.51
N SER A 422 15.12 -47.16 8.37
CA SER A 422 15.02 -46.45 9.65
C SER A 422 16.24 -46.68 10.56
N SER A 423 16.82 -47.88 10.54
CA SER A 423 18.03 -48.24 11.30
C SER A 423 19.34 -47.76 10.65
N ARG A 424 19.34 -47.53 9.34
CA ARG A 424 20.49 -47.03 8.57
C ARG A 424 20.01 -45.94 7.60
N PRO A 425 19.73 -44.73 8.13
CA PRO A 425 19.19 -43.64 7.33
C PRO A 425 20.27 -43.03 6.43
N LEU A 426 19.83 -42.42 5.33
CA LEU A 426 20.64 -41.54 4.48
C LEU A 426 20.97 -40.24 5.24
N ALA A 427 21.93 -39.46 4.74
CA ALA A 427 22.35 -38.20 5.38
C ALA A 427 21.70 -36.97 4.75
N SER A 428 21.45 -36.97 3.44
CA SER A 428 21.10 -35.75 2.71
C SER A 428 19.94 -35.90 1.73
N LEU A 429 19.38 -34.76 1.29
CA LEU A 429 18.38 -34.69 0.22
C LEU A 429 18.94 -35.24 -1.10
N ALA A 430 20.19 -34.91 -1.43
CA ALA A 430 20.88 -35.41 -2.61
C ALA A 430 21.07 -36.93 -2.54
N GLY A 431 21.49 -37.47 -1.38
CA GLY A 431 21.60 -38.90 -1.16
C GLY A 431 20.28 -39.64 -1.31
N ALA A 432 19.17 -39.06 -0.81
CA ALA A 432 17.83 -39.60 -1.03
C ALA A 432 17.42 -39.64 -2.50
N ARG A 433 17.64 -38.56 -3.24
CA ARG A 433 17.43 -38.51 -4.70
C ARG A 433 18.26 -39.57 -5.41
N ASP A 434 19.55 -39.66 -5.11
CA ASP A 434 20.47 -40.58 -5.80
C ASP A 434 20.16 -42.05 -5.46
N ARG A 435 19.70 -42.32 -4.24
CA ARG A 435 19.16 -43.63 -3.86
C ARG A 435 17.94 -44.00 -4.69
N ILE A 436 17.02 -43.07 -4.92
CA ILE A 436 15.83 -43.28 -5.77
C ILE A 436 16.25 -43.53 -7.22
N ARG A 437 17.20 -42.76 -7.76
CA ARG A 437 17.76 -42.99 -9.12
C ARG A 437 18.36 -44.38 -9.26
N ALA A 438 19.15 -44.81 -8.27
CA ALA A 438 19.78 -46.14 -8.26
C ALA A 438 18.75 -47.28 -8.12
N LEU A 439 17.62 -47.06 -7.44
CA LEU A 439 16.52 -48.03 -7.39
C LEU A 439 15.76 -48.09 -8.72
N ARG A 440 15.50 -46.92 -9.32
CA ARG A 440 14.76 -46.77 -10.58
C ARG A 440 15.50 -47.39 -11.76
N SER A 441 16.84 -47.34 -11.78
CA SER A 441 17.64 -47.96 -12.86
C SER A 441 17.52 -49.49 -12.90
N ARG A 442 17.08 -50.12 -11.80
CA ARG A 442 16.92 -51.57 -11.69
C ARG A 442 15.48 -52.04 -11.90
N ARG A 443 14.49 -51.20 -11.55
CA ARG A 443 13.06 -51.52 -11.62
C ARG A 443 12.20 -50.25 -11.60
N PRO A 444 10.97 -50.30 -12.15
CA PRO A 444 10.02 -49.20 -12.02
C PRO A 444 9.78 -48.79 -10.55
N LEU A 445 9.33 -47.55 -10.34
CA LEU A 445 8.87 -47.11 -9.01
C LEU A 445 7.74 -48.03 -8.52
N PRO A 446 7.70 -48.40 -7.23
CA PRO A 446 6.67 -49.28 -6.71
C PRO A 446 5.28 -48.63 -6.82
N GLN A 447 4.23 -49.44 -6.78
CA GLN A 447 2.86 -48.94 -6.64
C GLN A 447 2.76 -48.06 -5.39
N GLY A 448 2.12 -46.90 -5.51
CA GLY A 448 2.07 -45.92 -4.42
C GLY A 448 3.31 -45.04 -4.28
N GLY A 449 4.38 -45.33 -5.03
CA GLY A 449 5.55 -44.47 -5.13
C GLY A 449 6.48 -44.55 -3.92
N ILE A 450 7.29 -43.51 -3.74
CA ILE A 450 8.32 -43.46 -2.70
C ILE A 450 8.09 -42.25 -1.79
N ALA A 451 8.07 -42.49 -0.48
CA ALA A 451 8.15 -41.45 0.52
C ALA A 451 9.58 -41.35 1.09
N VAL A 452 10.15 -40.15 1.14
CA VAL A 452 11.40 -39.84 1.82
C VAL A 452 11.06 -39.09 3.09
N VAL A 453 11.33 -39.68 4.25
CA VAL A 453 11.01 -39.12 5.56
C VAL A 453 12.28 -38.62 6.24
N PHE A 454 12.34 -37.32 6.47
CA PHE A 454 13.43 -36.67 7.19
C PHE A 454 13.15 -36.67 8.69
N ALA A 455 14.12 -37.16 9.48
CA ALA A 455 14.12 -37.05 10.92
C ALA A 455 14.37 -35.57 11.35
N PRO A 456 13.82 -35.13 12.50
CA PRO A 456 14.02 -33.78 12.98
C PRO A 456 15.49 -33.40 13.11
N GLY A 457 15.81 -32.16 12.74
CA GLY A 457 17.16 -31.63 12.81
C GLY A 457 17.48 -30.64 11.70
N THR A 458 18.73 -30.18 11.71
CA THR A 458 19.27 -29.25 10.72
C THR A 458 20.20 -30.00 9.77
N TYR A 459 19.97 -29.83 8.47
CA TYR A 459 20.72 -30.39 7.37
C TYR A 459 21.46 -29.24 6.68
N ARG A 460 22.75 -29.44 6.37
CA ARG A 460 23.56 -28.46 5.64
C ARG A 460 23.14 -28.47 4.17
N ALA A 461 22.83 -27.30 3.62
CA ALA A 461 22.49 -27.11 2.22
C ALA A 461 23.54 -26.22 1.54
N GLU A 462 24.78 -26.74 1.44
CA GLU A 462 25.93 -25.98 0.93
C GLU A 462 25.93 -25.86 -0.60
N ALA A 463 25.26 -26.79 -1.29
CA ALA A 463 25.14 -26.83 -2.75
C ALA A 463 23.70 -27.14 -3.20
N THR A 464 23.38 -26.74 -4.43
CA THR A 464 22.09 -27.01 -5.07
C THR A 464 21.83 -28.50 -5.22
N THR A 465 20.64 -28.96 -4.80
CA THR A 465 20.17 -30.30 -5.13
C THR A 465 19.34 -30.27 -6.41
N ALA A 466 19.95 -30.71 -7.52
CA ALA A 466 19.30 -30.72 -8.83
C ALA A 466 18.46 -31.98 -9.08
N PHE A 467 17.19 -31.79 -9.43
CA PHE A 467 16.26 -32.81 -9.90
C PHE A 467 16.02 -32.64 -11.39
N THR A 468 15.98 -33.75 -12.11
CA THR A 468 15.74 -33.80 -13.56
C THR A 468 14.55 -34.71 -13.86
N ARG A 469 14.18 -34.84 -15.13
CA ARG A 469 13.15 -35.80 -15.58
C ARG A 469 13.28 -37.21 -14.98
N GLN A 470 14.50 -37.67 -14.70
CA GLN A 470 14.79 -38.97 -14.09
C GLN A 470 14.24 -39.13 -12.66
N ASP A 471 13.91 -38.04 -11.99
CA ASP A 471 13.37 -38.02 -10.63
C ASP A 471 11.83 -37.98 -10.60
N SER A 472 11.19 -37.99 -11.77
CA SER A 472 9.73 -37.92 -11.89
C SER A 472 9.05 -39.19 -11.38
N GLY A 473 7.94 -39.01 -10.66
CA GLY A 473 6.96 -40.05 -10.38
C GLY A 473 5.84 -40.10 -11.43
N THR A 474 4.74 -40.73 -11.06
CA THR A 474 3.45 -40.67 -11.78
C THR A 474 2.33 -40.34 -10.78
N ALA A 475 1.12 -40.04 -11.27
CA ALA A 475 -0.03 -39.84 -10.38
C ALA A 475 -0.29 -41.04 -9.43
N ARG A 476 0.02 -42.28 -9.86
CA ARG A 476 -0.14 -43.50 -9.04
C ARG A 476 1.10 -43.89 -8.24
N SER A 477 2.27 -43.35 -8.62
CA SER A 477 3.55 -43.62 -7.97
C SER A 477 4.36 -42.32 -7.83
N PRO A 478 3.92 -41.38 -6.98
CA PRO A 478 4.61 -40.11 -6.77
C PRO A 478 5.92 -40.28 -5.99
N VAL A 479 6.76 -39.24 -5.98
CA VAL A 479 7.91 -39.16 -5.06
C VAL A 479 7.68 -38.01 -4.09
N VAL A 480 7.70 -38.30 -2.79
CA VAL A 480 7.30 -37.34 -1.73
C VAL A 480 8.42 -37.18 -0.73
N TYR A 481 9.00 -35.98 -0.66
CA TYR A 481 10.02 -35.59 0.32
C TYR A 481 9.34 -34.85 1.47
N ARG A 482 9.40 -35.38 2.69
CA ARG A 482 8.64 -34.82 3.82
C ARG A 482 9.32 -34.92 5.18
N ALA A 483 9.03 -33.97 6.05
CA ALA A 483 9.37 -34.11 7.46
C ALA A 483 8.55 -35.24 8.11
N ALA A 484 9.11 -35.85 9.16
CA ALA A 484 8.31 -36.70 10.04
C ALA A 484 7.14 -35.88 10.67
N PRO A 485 5.94 -36.47 10.84
CA PRO A 485 4.76 -35.72 11.32
C PRO A 485 5.02 -34.96 12.63
N GLY A 486 4.64 -33.68 12.67
CA GLY A 486 4.79 -32.83 13.86
C GLY A 486 6.24 -32.45 14.21
N THR A 487 7.21 -32.77 13.35
CA THR A 487 8.63 -32.48 13.59
C THR A 487 9.13 -31.31 12.75
N ARG A 488 10.27 -30.74 13.15
CA ARG A 488 10.93 -29.63 12.45
C ARG A 488 12.20 -30.12 11.73
N VAL A 489 12.23 -29.95 10.41
CA VAL A 489 13.36 -30.29 9.53
C VAL A 489 13.82 -29.03 8.80
N VAL A 490 15.08 -28.64 8.99
CA VAL A 490 15.63 -27.39 8.45
C VAL A 490 16.80 -27.68 7.51
N PHE A 491 16.70 -27.24 6.27
CA PHE A 491 17.82 -27.15 5.33
C PHE A 491 18.39 -25.74 5.39
N SER A 492 19.60 -25.60 5.95
CA SER A 492 20.24 -24.32 6.16
C SER A 492 21.45 -24.16 5.25
N ALA A 493 21.42 -23.12 4.42
CA ALA A 493 22.51 -22.71 3.52
C ALA A 493 23.43 -21.66 4.15
N GLY A 494 23.28 -21.41 5.46
CA GLY A 494 24.09 -20.47 6.21
C GLY A 494 25.25 -21.13 6.93
N ALA A 495 26.43 -20.51 6.89
CA ALA A 495 27.55 -20.85 7.75
C ALA A 495 27.38 -20.22 9.13
N ARG A 496 27.66 -20.96 10.20
CA ARG A 496 27.69 -20.40 11.57
C ARG A 496 29.07 -19.79 11.79
N LEU A 497 29.11 -18.50 12.13
CA LEU A 497 30.35 -17.82 12.45
C LEU A 497 30.61 -17.89 13.95
N THR A 498 31.82 -18.27 14.35
CA THR A 498 32.21 -18.39 15.77
C THR A 498 33.55 -17.74 16.10
N GLN A 499 34.42 -17.54 15.11
CA GLN A 499 35.75 -16.98 15.33
C GLN A 499 35.71 -15.45 15.21
N PHE A 500 35.27 -14.79 16.29
CA PHE A 500 35.26 -13.33 16.41
C PHE A 500 36.35 -12.87 17.36
N ARG A 501 36.97 -11.72 17.06
CA ARG A 501 37.89 -11.01 17.95
C ARG A 501 37.65 -9.51 17.89
N HIS A 502 38.04 -8.78 18.93
CA HIS A 502 37.99 -7.32 18.88
C HIS A 502 38.93 -6.80 17.79
N VAL A 503 38.50 -5.77 17.08
CA VAL A 503 39.35 -5.07 16.10
C VAL A 503 40.52 -4.43 16.83
N THR A 504 41.75 -4.76 16.40
CA THR A 504 43.00 -4.15 16.90
C THR A 504 43.83 -3.52 15.80
N ASP A 505 43.49 -3.73 14.52
CA ASP A 505 44.16 -3.14 13.37
C ASP A 505 44.02 -1.59 13.40
N PRO A 506 45.12 -0.83 13.51
CA PRO A 506 45.08 0.63 13.54
C PRO A 506 44.36 1.26 12.34
N ASP A 507 44.51 0.69 11.14
CA ASP A 507 43.92 1.23 9.92
C ASP A 507 42.39 1.09 9.94
N VAL A 508 41.88 -0.01 10.50
CA VAL A 508 40.45 -0.23 10.70
C VAL A 508 39.93 0.65 11.83
N LEU A 509 40.65 0.72 12.97
CA LEU A 509 40.26 1.52 14.13
C LEU A 509 40.15 3.02 13.80
N GLN A 510 41.05 3.55 12.97
CA GLN A 510 41.02 4.95 12.56
C GLN A 510 39.75 5.29 11.77
N ARG A 511 39.25 4.35 10.96
CA ARG A 511 38.04 4.52 10.15
C ARG A 511 36.75 4.36 10.94
N LEU A 512 36.76 3.61 12.05
CA LEU A 512 35.58 3.44 12.89
C LEU A 512 35.20 4.75 13.62
N PRO A 513 33.90 5.05 13.77
CA PRO A 513 33.40 6.08 14.67
C PRO A 513 33.99 5.91 16.08
N GLU A 514 34.32 7.02 16.74
CA GLU A 514 34.90 6.99 18.09
C GLU A 514 34.02 6.21 19.07
N SER A 515 32.70 6.34 18.94
CA SER A 515 31.70 5.63 19.76
C SER A 515 31.73 4.10 19.61
N ALA A 516 32.26 3.58 18.50
CA ALA A 516 32.29 2.16 18.16
C ALA A 516 33.66 1.51 18.44
N ARG A 517 34.74 2.30 18.57
CA ARG A 517 36.09 1.79 18.84
C ARG A 517 36.11 0.96 20.13
N GLY A 518 36.82 -0.17 20.07
CA GLY A 518 36.87 -1.16 21.16
C GLY A 518 35.63 -2.07 21.30
N LYS A 519 34.53 -1.79 20.60
CA LYS A 519 33.28 -2.58 20.67
C LYS A 519 33.06 -3.45 19.43
N VAL A 520 33.62 -3.06 18.29
CA VAL A 520 33.49 -3.80 17.02
C VAL A 520 34.32 -5.08 17.06
N LEU A 521 33.72 -6.15 16.55
CA LEU A 521 34.36 -7.44 16.35
C LEU A 521 34.66 -7.65 14.87
N GLU A 522 35.80 -8.24 14.56
CA GLU A 522 36.15 -8.74 13.23
C GLU A 522 36.10 -10.26 13.18
N CYS A 523 35.79 -10.78 11.99
CA CYS A 523 35.68 -12.20 11.70
C CYS A 523 36.23 -12.49 10.30
N ASP A 524 37.20 -13.41 10.23
CA ASP A 524 37.68 -13.97 8.97
C ASP A 524 36.68 -15.04 8.50
N LEU A 525 36.05 -14.78 7.36
CA LEU A 525 35.03 -15.68 6.79
C LEU A 525 35.64 -17.01 6.36
N ARG A 526 36.86 -17.03 5.81
CA ARG A 526 37.54 -18.25 5.36
C ARG A 526 37.91 -19.14 6.54
N ALA A 527 38.32 -18.54 7.65
CA ALA A 527 38.62 -19.27 8.88
C ALA A 527 37.38 -19.98 9.47
N ASN A 528 36.17 -19.51 9.14
CA ASN A 528 34.89 -20.16 9.47
C ASN A 528 34.35 -21.08 8.36
N GLY A 529 35.17 -21.44 7.36
CA GLY A 529 34.79 -22.35 6.27
C GLY A 529 33.97 -21.68 5.15
N VAL A 530 33.87 -20.35 5.13
CA VAL A 530 33.21 -19.62 4.04
C VAL A 530 34.25 -19.29 2.97
N SER A 531 34.32 -20.12 1.93
CA SER A 531 35.25 -19.94 0.81
C SER A 531 34.86 -18.78 -0.11
N ASN A 532 33.57 -18.57 -0.32
CA ASN A 532 33.02 -17.48 -1.11
C ASN A 532 32.28 -16.46 -0.22
N PRO A 533 32.92 -15.34 0.15
CA PRO A 533 32.26 -14.27 0.91
C PRO A 533 31.10 -13.65 0.12
N GLY A 534 31.14 -13.71 -1.21
CA GLY A 534 30.21 -13.00 -2.07
C GLY A 534 30.49 -11.51 -2.13
N GLU A 535 29.80 -10.84 -3.04
CA GLU A 535 29.99 -9.43 -3.32
C GLU A 535 28.65 -8.69 -3.21
N LEU A 536 28.71 -7.44 -2.79
CA LEU A 536 27.60 -6.53 -3.02
C LEU A 536 27.54 -6.22 -4.52
N ARG A 537 26.33 -6.26 -5.09
CA ARG A 537 26.11 -6.07 -6.53
C ARG A 537 25.02 -5.03 -6.77
N ALA A 538 25.04 -4.46 -7.97
CA ALA A 538 23.97 -3.59 -8.41
C ALA A 538 22.64 -4.34 -8.39
N ARG A 539 21.60 -3.67 -7.89
CA ARG A 539 20.29 -4.27 -7.62
C ARG A 539 19.18 -3.26 -7.84
N GLY A 540 17.94 -3.72 -8.01
CA GLY A 540 16.77 -2.87 -8.20
C GLY A 540 16.22 -3.00 -9.62
N VAL A 541 15.66 -1.91 -10.15
CA VAL A 541 15.06 -1.90 -11.49
C VAL A 541 16.15 -1.72 -12.55
N GLY A 542 16.22 -2.65 -13.50
CA GLY A 542 17.17 -2.65 -14.62
C GLY A 542 18.18 -3.80 -14.56
N PRO A 543 19.06 -3.86 -13.54
CA PRO A 543 20.02 -4.96 -13.41
C PRO A 543 19.33 -6.32 -13.20
N GLU A 544 19.89 -7.36 -13.81
CA GLU A 544 19.45 -8.74 -13.56
C GLU A 544 19.57 -9.09 -12.07
N PRO A 545 18.65 -9.90 -11.51
CA PRO A 545 18.68 -10.27 -10.10
C PRO A 545 19.97 -11.01 -9.73
N GLN A 546 20.76 -10.42 -8.82
CA GLN A 546 22.01 -11.00 -8.34
C GLN A 546 21.91 -11.42 -6.86
N PRO A 547 22.47 -12.58 -6.47
CA PRO A 547 22.67 -12.94 -5.07
C PRO A 547 23.51 -11.89 -4.34
N SER A 548 23.14 -11.55 -3.10
CA SER A 548 23.87 -10.59 -2.25
C SER A 548 24.13 -11.19 -0.87
N PRO A 549 25.31 -11.00 -0.27
CA PRO A 549 25.62 -11.53 1.05
C PRO A 549 24.73 -10.93 2.16
N ALA A 550 24.54 -11.72 3.21
CA ALA A 550 23.69 -11.41 4.34
C ALA A 550 24.26 -11.99 5.64
N LEU A 551 24.27 -11.15 6.69
CA LEU A 551 24.49 -11.59 8.06
C LEU A 551 23.14 -11.69 8.79
N TYR A 552 22.99 -12.72 9.60
CA TYR A 552 21.85 -12.93 10.48
C TYR A 552 22.34 -13.04 11.91
N ILE A 553 21.77 -12.23 12.79
CA ILE A 553 22.07 -12.20 14.21
C ILE A 553 20.82 -12.71 14.94
N ASN A 554 20.97 -13.78 15.72
CA ASN A 554 19.87 -14.43 16.43
C ASN A 554 18.68 -14.80 15.51
N GLY A 555 18.99 -15.21 14.28
CA GLY A 555 18.00 -15.61 13.26
C GLY A 555 17.27 -14.47 12.54
N SER A 556 17.57 -13.21 12.90
CA SER A 556 17.05 -12.02 12.22
C SER A 556 18.12 -11.42 11.33
N ARG A 557 17.73 -10.87 10.18
CA ARG A 557 18.69 -10.25 9.26
C ARG A 557 19.27 -8.98 9.89
N ALA A 558 20.59 -8.87 9.87
CA ALA A 558 21.29 -7.68 10.34
C ALA A 558 21.39 -6.62 9.24
N PRO A 559 21.13 -5.33 9.53
CA PRO A 559 21.36 -4.25 8.59
C PRO A 559 22.87 -4.06 8.35
N LEU A 560 23.25 -3.81 7.10
CA LEU A 560 24.58 -3.27 6.82
C LEU A 560 24.67 -1.87 7.46
N ALA A 561 25.85 -1.52 7.98
CA ALA A 561 26.15 -0.18 8.47
C ALA A 561 25.78 0.86 7.43
N ARG A 562 24.98 1.86 7.80
CA ARG A 562 24.39 2.80 6.85
C ARG A 562 24.21 4.22 7.40
N TRP A 563 24.29 5.18 6.49
CA TRP A 563 23.94 6.56 6.76
C TRP A 563 22.87 7.10 5.78
N PRO A 564 21.82 7.77 6.27
CA PRO A 564 21.49 7.93 7.69
C PRO A 564 21.07 6.59 8.28
N ASN A 565 21.28 6.44 9.58
CA ASN A 565 20.95 5.26 10.36
C ASN A 565 19.48 4.81 10.24
N THR A 566 18.58 5.76 9.98
CA THR A 566 17.17 5.52 9.66
C THR A 566 16.71 6.53 8.62
N GLY A 567 15.67 6.21 7.85
CA GLY A 567 15.11 7.14 6.86
C GLY A 567 15.96 7.28 5.60
N TRP A 568 15.97 8.48 5.02
CA TRP A 568 16.58 8.76 3.72
C TRP A 568 17.30 10.11 3.80
N ALA A 569 18.48 10.21 3.22
CA ALA A 569 19.06 11.46 2.77
C ALA A 569 18.44 11.85 1.42
N THR A 570 18.85 13.00 0.88
CA THR A 570 18.27 13.56 -0.35
C THR A 570 19.38 14.05 -1.27
N THR A 571 19.32 13.67 -2.55
CA THR A 571 20.32 14.06 -3.55
C THR A 571 20.29 15.59 -3.73
N GLY A 572 21.48 16.22 -3.75
CA GLY A 572 21.62 17.63 -4.06
C GLY A 572 21.59 17.92 -5.57
N ALA A 573 21.97 19.15 -5.93
CA ALA A 573 22.06 19.56 -7.33
C ALA A 573 22.98 18.64 -8.15
N LEU A 574 22.54 18.28 -9.34
CA LEU A 574 23.34 17.51 -10.30
C LEU A 574 24.57 18.31 -10.74
N VAL A 575 25.71 17.65 -10.76
CA VAL A 575 26.99 18.18 -11.28
C VAL A 575 27.29 17.56 -12.64
N ALA A 576 27.01 16.27 -12.81
CA ALA A 576 27.09 15.58 -14.08
C ALA A 576 25.99 14.52 -14.19
N GLU A 577 25.21 14.59 -15.26
CA GLU A 577 24.15 13.62 -15.60
C GLU A 577 24.70 12.28 -16.09
N ARG A 578 25.96 12.28 -16.55
CA ARG A 578 26.69 11.06 -16.90
C ARG A 578 28.19 11.30 -16.83
N THR A 579 28.89 10.56 -15.98
CA THR A 579 30.36 10.58 -15.94
C THR A 579 30.95 9.71 -17.06
N PRO A 580 32.24 9.87 -17.42
CA PRO A 580 32.88 8.99 -18.42
C PRO A 580 32.79 7.50 -18.09
N ALA A 581 32.75 7.15 -16.80
CA ALA A 581 32.58 5.78 -16.32
C ALA A 581 31.10 5.32 -16.30
N GLY A 582 30.16 6.14 -16.80
CA GLY A 582 28.73 5.83 -16.86
C GLY A 582 27.95 6.06 -15.57
N GLY A 583 28.55 6.72 -14.57
CA GLY A 583 27.93 7.05 -13.29
C GLY A 583 27.29 8.45 -13.26
N PHE A 584 26.94 8.92 -12.06
CA PHE A 584 26.29 10.22 -11.83
C PHE A 584 27.02 11.01 -10.75
N GLN A 585 27.02 12.34 -10.81
CA GLN A 585 27.64 13.19 -9.79
C GLN A 585 26.66 14.25 -9.30
N PHE A 586 26.61 14.44 -7.98
CA PHE A 586 25.70 15.41 -7.35
C PHE A 586 26.35 16.07 -6.12
N LYS A 587 25.82 17.25 -5.76
CA LYS A 587 26.25 17.99 -4.57
C LYS A 587 25.80 17.31 -3.29
N PHE A 588 26.67 17.28 -2.29
CA PHE A 588 26.39 16.74 -0.97
C PHE A 588 26.94 17.67 0.11
N SER A 589 26.08 18.05 1.06
CA SER A 589 26.36 19.17 1.98
C SER A 589 27.21 18.80 3.19
N ASP A 590 27.28 17.52 3.58
CA ASP A 590 28.04 17.08 4.74
C ASP A 590 29.51 16.82 4.35
N VAL A 591 30.30 17.89 4.35
CA VAL A 591 31.71 17.87 3.96
C VAL A 591 32.57 17.03 4.92
N GLU A 592 32.20 16.94 6.20
CA GLU A 592 32.93 16.12 7.17
C GLU A 592 32.79 14.63 6.83
N ARG A 593 31.59 14.19 6.46
CA ARG A 593 31.39 12.83 5.95
C ARG A 593 32.10 12.59 4.64
N LEU A 594 32.13 13.56 3.72
CA LEU A 594 32.93 13.42 2.49
C LEU A 594 34.41 13.21 2.80
N ARG A 595 34.97 13.90 3.81
CA ARG A 595 36.35 13.67 4.26
C ARG A 595 36.54 12.27 4.81
N ALA A 596 35.62 11.78 5.63
CA ALA A 596 35.67 10.42 6.16
C ALA A 596 35.57 9.37 5.03
N TRP A 597 34.66 9.59 4.06
CA TRP A 597 34.40 8.65 2.98
C TRP A 597 35.43 8.69 1.84
N LYS A 598 36.23 9.75 1.72
CA LYS A 598 37.23 9.93 0.66
C LYS A 598 38.21 8.75 0.56
N ALA A 599 38.56 8.15 1.69
CA ALA A 599 39.47 6.99 1.78
C ALA A 599 38.74 5.64 1.80
N SER A 600 37.41 5.62 1.84
CA SER A 600 36.65 4.39 1.98
C SER A 600 36.66 3.55 0.72
N ARG A 601 36.64 2.23 0.90
CA ARG A 601 36.50 1.23 -0.16
C ARG A 601 35.27 0.37 0.09
N GLY A 602 34.66 -0.13 -0.98
CA GLY A 602 33.53 -1.06 -0.89
C GLY A 602 32.19 -0.45 -0.45
N GLY A 603 32.09 0.89 -0.39
CA GLY A 603 30.85 1.60 -0.08
C GLY A 603 29.84 1.53 -1.22
N TRP A 604 28.56 1.58 -0.87
CA TRP A 604 27.45 1.56 -1.81
C TRP A 604 26.43 2.64 -1.50
N LEU A 605 25.70 3.05 -2.53
CA LEU A 605 24.54 3.91 -2.44
C LEU A 605 23.29 3.10 -2.78
N TYR A 606 22.20 3.35 -2.08
CA TYR A 606 20.90 2.79 -2.43
C TYR A 606 19.85 3.88 -2.37
N GLY A 607 19.01 3.96 -3.40
CA GLY A 607 18.00 4.99 -3.47
C GLY A 607 17.09 4.84 -4.65
N TYR A 608 16.20 5.82 -4.77
CA TYR A 608 15.44 6.08 -5.96
C TYR A 608 16.13 7.24 -6.65
N TRP A 609 16.41 7.09 -7.95
CA TRP A 609 17.31 8.03 -8.62
C TRP A 609 16.57 9.03 -9.50
N LYS A 610 15.43 8.64 -10.07
CA LYS A 610 14.58 9.52 -10.88
C LYS A 610 13.09 9.35 -10.59
N TYR A 611 12.65 8.10 -10.46
CA TYR A 611 11.27 7.76 -10.14
C TYR A 611 11.20 6.93 -8.85
N LEU A 612 10.20 7.14 -8.01
CA LEU A 612 10.07 6.40 -6.74
C LEU A 612 9.52 4.97 -6.93
N TRP A 613 9.16 4.60 -8.15
CA TRP A 613 8.90 3.23 -8.57
C TRP A 613 10.14 2.56 -9.19
N ALA A 614 11.32 3.19 -9.18
CA ALA A 614 12.54 2.62 -9.72
C ALA A 614 13.71 2.76 -8.74
N ASP A 615 13.83 1.79 -7.82
CA ASP A 615 15.00 1.70 -6.93
C ASP A 615 16.24 1.23 -7.67
N ALA A 616 17.42 1.69 -7.25
CA ALA A 616 18.66 0.98 -7.53
C ALA A 616 19.68 1.10 -6.40
N GLY A 617 20.42 0.02 -6.17
CA GLY A 617 21.68 0.03 -5.43
C GLY A 617 22.85 0.13 -6.41
N ILE A 618 23.72 1.11 -6.22
CA ILE A 618 24.86 1.43 -7.08
C ILE A 618 26.14 1.64 -6.26
N PRO A 619 27.34 1.34 -6.78
CA PRO A 619 28.58 1.55 -6.04
C PRO A 619 28.80 3.03 -5.70
N LEU A 620 29.40 3.32 -4.55
CA LEU A 620 29.97 4.63 -4.26
C LEU A 620 31.33 4.71 -4.98
N ALA A 621 31.42 5.53 -6.03
CA ALA A 621 32.63 5.64 -6.84
C ALA A 621 33.66 6.60 -6.22
N SER A 622 33.20 7.75 -5.72
CA SER A 622 34.07 8.69 -4.98
C SER A 622 33.26 9.65 -4.10
N ALA A 623 33.93 10.18 -3.08
CA ALA A 623 33.45 11.25 -2.22
C ALA A 623 34.52 12.36 -2.17
N ASP A 624 34.17 13.57 -2.63
CA ASP A 624 35.12 14.68 -2.75
C ASP A 624 34.69 15.88 -1.88
N PRO A 625 35.37 16.12 -0.75
CA PRO A 625 35.07 17.23 0.14
C PRO A 625 35.45 18.60 -0.44
N GLU A 626 36.39 18.68 -1.39
CA GLU A 626 36.85 19.95 -1.97
C GLU A 626 35.79 20.54 -2.90
N THR A 627 35.17 19.68 -3.71
CA THR A 627 34.07 20.07 -4.61
C THR A 627 32.69 19.88 -3.98
N SER A 628 32.61 19.30 -2.77
CA SER A 628 31.37 18.91 -2.09
C SER A 628 30.50 17.99 -2.95
N THR A 629 31.10 16.95 -3.54
CA THR A 629 30.41 16.03 -4.46
C THR A 629 30.49 14.57 -4.04
N LEU A 630 29.41 13.85 -4.32
CA LEU A 630 29.38 12.38 -4.35
C LEU A 630 29.29 11.93 -5.81
N THR A 631 30.08 10.91 -6.15
CA THR A 631 30.01 10.24 -7.44
C THR A 631 29.47 8.83 -7.24
N ALA A 632 28.34 8.55 -7.87
CA ALA A 632 27.74 7.23 -7.90
C ALA A 632 28.19 6.48 -9.17
N GLY A 633 28.36 5.15 -9.06
CA GLY A 633 28.63 4.29 -10.22
C GLY A 633 27.43 4.13 -11.16
N PRO A 634 27.60 3.41 -12.28
CA PRO A 634 26.48 3.07 -13.17
C PRO A 634 25.47 2.13 -12.47
N GLY A 635 24.23 2.09 -12.97
CA GLY A 635 23.24 1.08 -12.55
C GLY A 635 21.80 1.56 -12.36
N SER A 636 21.47 2.84 -12.61
CA SER A 636 20.08 3.32 -12.66
C SER A 636 19.50 3.17 -14.07
N ALA A 637 18.31 2.59 -14.20
CA ALA A 637 17.65 2.36 -15.49
C ALA A 637 17.09 3.64 -16.15
N TYR A 638 16.72 4.65 -15.36
CA TYR A 638 15.98 5.83 -15.84
C TYR A 638 16.74 7.15 -15.72
N GLY A 639 18.00 7.11 -15.26
CA GLY A 639 18.80 8.29 -15.00
C GLY A 639 18.68 8.78 -13.55
N PHE A 640 18.90 10.08 -13.34
CA PHE A 640 19.06 10.69 -12.04
C PHE A 640 18.41 12.09 -12.00
N GLU A 641 17.83 12.47 -10.85
CA GLU A 641 17.23 13.77 -10.58
C GLU A 641 17.70 14.31 -9.20
N PRO A 642 17.74 15.63 -9.01
CA PRO A 642 17.94 16.21 -7.68
C PRO A 642 16.71 15.96 -6.79
N ASN A 643 16.89 16.11 -5.48
CA ASN A 643 15.85 15.94 -4.47
C ASN A 643 15.28 14.51 -4.33
N MET A 644 16.08 13.51 -4.71
CA MET A 644 15.67 12.11 -4.66
C MET A 644 16.21 11.38 -3.42
N PRO A 645 15.45 10.45 -2.82
CA PRO A 645 15.84 9.79 -1.58
C PRO A 645 16.92 8.73 -1.78
N PHE A 646 17.96 8.77 -0.94
CA PHE A 646 19.03 7.75 -0.93
C PHE A 646 19.63 7.54 0.47
N TYR A 647 20.44 6.50 0.62
CA TYR A 647 21.35 6.30 1.75
C TYR A 647 22.66 5.66 1.29
N VAL A 648 23.72 5.84 2.06
CA VAL A 648 25.03 5.20 1.90
C VAL A 648 25.09 3.98 2.81
N TYR A 649 25.73 2.90 2.39
CA TYR A 649 25.88 1.69 3.22
C TYR A 649 27.17 0.91 2.92
N ASN A 650 27.49 -0.02 3.82
CA ASN A 650 28.70 -0.86 3.81
C ASN A 650 30.00 -0.05 3.99
N LEU A 651 30.02 0.86 4.97
CA LEU A 651 31.20 1.66 5.33
C LEU A 651 31.55 1.45 6.80
N LEU A 652 32.84 1.30 7.11
CA LEU A 652 33.33 1.21 8.49
C LEU A 652 33.06 2.52 9.26
N GLU A 653 33.13 3.63 8.54
CA GLU A 653 32.86 4.99 8.98
C GLU A 653 31.41 5.18 9.47
N GLU A 654 30.50 4.29 9.06
CA GLU A 654 29.09 4.31 9.45
C GLU A 654 28.71 3.13 10.34
N LEU A 655 29.68 2.33 10.82
CA LEU A 655 29.44 1.24 11.75
C LEU A 655 29.32 1.80 13.17
N ASP A 656 28.21 2.48 13.46
CA ASP A 656 28.04 3.30 14.65
C ASP A 656 26.96 2.78 15.63
N ARG A 657 26.20 1.75 15.26
CA ARG A 657 25.15 1.18 16.12
C ARG A 657 25.26 -0.33 16.36
N PRO A 658 24.89 -0.80 17.57
CA PRO A 658 24.77 -2.23 17.85
C PRO A 658 23.81 -2.94 16.89
N GLY A 659 24.26 -4.07 16.34
CA GLY A 659 23.54 -4.91 15.38
C GLY A 659 23.93 -4.68 13.91
N GLU A 660 24.70 -3.63 13.61
CA GLU A 660 25.19 -3.35 12.25
C GLU A 660 26.46 -4.13 11.91
N TRP A 661 26.71 -4.27 10.61
CA TRP A 661 27.91 -4.94 10.10
C TRP A 661 28.40 -4.36 8.78
N VAL A 662 29.67 -4.60 8.45
CA VAL A 662 30.34 -4.22 7.21
C VAL A 662 31.02 -5.46 6.64
N LEU A 663 30.96 -5.59 5.31
CA LEU A 663 31.67 -6.61 4.55
C LEU A 663 32.84 -5.98 3.80
N ASP A 664 34.03 -6.50 4.06
CA ASP A 664 35.21 -6.32 3.20
C ASP A 664 35.41 -7.63 2.43
N ALA A 665 34.79 -7.71 1.24
CA ALA A 665 34.79 -8.91 0.41
C ALA A 665 36.19 -9.23 -0.13
N ASP A 666 36.98 -8.20 -0.45
CA ASP A 666 38.34 -8.33 -0.99
C ASP A 666 39.27 -9.04 -0.01
N ARG A 667 39.17 -8.68 1.28
CA ARG A 667 39.93 -9.33 2.36
C ARG A 667 39.25 -10.58 2.92
N GLY A 668 37.99 -10.83 2.59
CA GLY A 668 37.19 -11.90 3.19
C GLY A 668 36.87 -11.65 4.67
N MET A 669 36.79 -10.37 5.07
CA MET A 669 36.60 -9.95 6.45
C MET A 669 35.19 -9.40 6.67
N LEU A 670 34.61 -9.73 7.82
CA LEU A 670 33.37 -9.16 8.30
C LEU A 670 33.62 -8.40 9.60
N TYR A 671 33.09 -7.18 9.69
CA TYR A 671 33.14 -6.36 10.90
C TYR A 671 31.72 -6.19 11.42
N VAL A 672 31.50 -6.39 12.73
CA VAL A 672 30.17 -6.30 13.34
C VAL A 672 30.25 -5.53 14.63
N TYR A 673 29.32 -4.59 14.83
CA TYR A 673 29.05 -4.05 16.15
C TYR A 673 28.03 -4.99 16.80
N PRO A 674 28.43 -5.88 17.73
CA PRO A 674 27.51 -6.84 18.32
C PRO A 674 26.35 -6.15 19.06
N PRO A 675 25.12 -6.68 18.99
CA PRO A 675 24.03 -6.16 19.81
C PRO A 675 24.33 -6.39 21.29
N GLY A 676 23.94 -5.43 22.13
CA GLY A 676 23.97 -5.61 23.58
C GLY A 676 22.94 -6.64 24.05
N GLY A 677 23.18 -7.27 25.20
CA GLY A 677 22.24 -8.22 25.80
C GLY A 677 22.88 -9.16 26.81
N SER A 678 22.06 -9.92 27.54
CA SER A 678 22.51 -10.87 28.57
C SER A 678 22.99 -12.22 28.00
N ARG A 679 22.81 -12.48 26.70
CA ARG A 679 23.25 -13.72 26.03
C ARG A 679 24.17 -13.40 24.85
N PRO A 680 25.23 -14.19 24.62
CA PRO A 680 26.07 -14.05 23.44
C PRO A 680 25.26 -14.15 22.14
N PRO A 681 25.44 -13.22 21.18
CA PRO A 681 24.76 -13.29 19.90
C PRO A 681 25.20 -14.49 19.06
N VAL A 682 24.27 -15.06 18.30
CA VAL A 682 24.55 -16.14 17.33
C VAL A 682 24.57 -15.56 15.92
N PHE A 683 25.68 -15.74 15.21
CA PHE A 683 25.90 -15.21 13.87
C PHE A 683 25.80 -16.31 12.81
N HIS A 684 24.99 -16.07 11.77
CA HIS A 684 24.95 -16.89 10.56
C HIS A 684 25.18 -16.04 9.33
N TYR A 685 25.93 -16.57 8.37
CA TYR A 685 26.27 -15.90 7.12
C TYR A 685 25.75 -16.68 5.92
N SER A 686 25.08 -16.02 4.97
CA SER A 686 24.56 -16.68 3.76
C SER A 686 25.68 -17.06 2.78
N VAL A 687 25.70 -18.31 2.33
CA VAL A 687 26.79 -18.83 1.46
C VAL A 687 26.33 -19.13 0.03
N THR A 688 25.22 -19.87 -0.14
CA THR A 688 24.86 -20.44 -1.45
C THR A 688 24.20 -19.43 -2.38
N GLU A 689 24.83 -19.14 -3.52
CA GLU A 689 24.36 -18.20 -4.56
C GLU A 689 23.28 -18.79 -5.47
N GLU A 690 23.40 -20.09 -5.75
CA GLU A 690 22.46 -20.83 -6.57
C GLU A 690 21.19 -21.22 -5.78
N PRO A 691 20.09 -21.55 -6.47
CA PRO A 691 18.90 -22.09 -5.82
C PRO A 691 19.22 -23.31 -4.98
N LEU A 692 18.58 -23.47 -3.82
CA LEU A 692 18.79 -24.66 -2.98
C LEU A 692 18.31 -25.94 -3.66
N ILE A 693 17.23 -25.84 -4.45
CA ILE A 693 16.67 -26.94 -5.23
C ILE A 693 16.33 -26.45 -6.64
N THR A 694 16.70 -27.24 -7.65
CA THR A 694 16.25 -27.07 -9.03
C THR A 694 15.48 -28.31 -9.49
N LEU A 695 14.40 -28.13 -10.25
CA LEU A 695 13.57 -29.20 -10.79
C LEU A 695 13.34 -28.97 -12.28
N GLU A 696 14.06 -29.71 -13.13
CA GLU A 696 13.97 -29.58 -14.59
C GLU A 696 13.19 -30.73 -15.23
N ASN A 697 12.04 -30.40 -15.83
CA ASN A 697 11.11 -31.34 -16.45
C ASN A 697 10.67 -32.49 -15.53
N VAL A 698 10.50 -32.17 -14.23
CA VAL A 698 10.12 -33.12 -13.20
C VAL A 698 8.60 -33.23 -13.10
N SER A 699 8.08 -34.45 -12.91
CA SER A 699 6.64 -34.67 -12.75
C SER A 699 6.29 -35.46 -11.50
N HIS A 700 5.16 -35.12 -10.86
CA HIS A 700 4.60 -35.84 -9.70
C HIS A 700 5.59 -35.97 -8.51
N VAL A 701 6.29 -34.88 -8.20
CA VAL A 701 7.19 -34.76 -7.04
C VAL A 701 6.62 -33.75 -6.04
N ARG A 702 6.73 -34.06 -4.75
CA ARG A 702 6.21 -33.21 -3.67
C ARG A 702 7.27 -32.95 -2.60
N PHE A 703 7.31 -31.71 -2.11
CA PHE A 703 8.04 -31.34 -0.90
C PHE A 703 7.02 -30.91 0.15
N GLU A 704 7.03 -31.57 1.32
CA GLU A 704 6.01 -31.39 2.35
C GLU A 704 6.61 -31.10 3.72
N HIS A 705 6.18 -29.99 4.34
CA HIS A 705 6.54 -29.66 5.73
C HIS A 705 8.06 -29.53 5.99
N LEU A 706 8.81 -29.06 5.00
CA LEU A 706 10.25 -28.80 5.09
C LEU A 706 10.53 -27.31 5.25
N GLN A 707 11.55 -26.96 6.02
CA GLN A 707 12.05 -25.59 6.12
C GLN A 707 13.34 -25.43 5.30
N PHE A 708 13.45 -24.37 4.51
CA PHE A 708 14.64 -23.95 3.79
C PHE A 708 15.03 -22.54 4.21
N GLU A 709 16.31 -22.29 4.50
CA GLU A 709 16.73 -20.97 4.97
C GLU A 709 18.16 -20.55 4.63
N LEU A 710 18.38 -19.24 4.69
CA LEU A 710 19.69 -18.56 4.63
C LEU A 710 20.44 -18.69 3.29
N GLY A 711 19.74 -19.04 2.20
CA GLY A 711 20.32 -19.01 0.85
C GLY A 711 20.50 -17.57 0.35
N ARG A 712 21.57 -17.31 -0.41
CA ARG A 712 21.88 -16.00 -1.01
C ARG A 712 21.04 -15.74 -2.27
N GLY A 713 20.70 -16.80 -3.00
CA GLY A 713 19.82 -16.78 -4.17
C GLY A 713 18.38 -17.21 -3.89
N ASP A 714 17.73 -17.76 -4.91
CA ASP A 714 16.36 -18.27 -4.83
C ASP A 714 16.26 -19.53 -3.96
N GLY A 715 15.05 -19.88 -3.53
CA GLY A 715 14.83 -21.11 -2.75
C GLY A 715 14.72 -22.34 -3.63
N ILE A 716 13.59 -22.46 -4.33
CA ILE A 716 13.26 -23.61 -5.18
C ILE A 716 12.93 -23.10 -6.59
N ARG A 717 13.59 -23.64 -7.61
CA ARG A 717 13.25 -23.38 -9.02
C ARG A 717 12.66 -24.62 -9.69
N VAL A 718 11.53 -24.46 -10.38
CA VAL A 718 10.88 -25.47 -11.21
C VAL A 718 10.86 -24.97 -12.65
N ALA A 719 11.31 -25.80 -13.59
CA ALA A 719 11.28 -25.50 -15.01
C ALA A 719 10.63 -26.66 -15.79
N GLY A 720 9.44 -26.43 -16.34
CA GLY A 720 8.67 -27.45 -17.05
C GLY A 720 8.17 -28.60 -16.16
N GLY A 721 7.64 -29.65 -16.80
CA GLY A 721 7.07 -30.82 -16.11
C GLY A 721 5.60 -30.68 -15.77
N THR A 722 5.09 -31.54 -14.87
CA THR A 722 3.69 -31.47 -14.39
C THR A 722 3.55 -31.86 -12.93
N SER A 723 2.66 -31.19 -12.20
CA SER A 723 2.23 -31.66 -10.88
C SER A 723 3.37 -31.78 -9.85
N VAL A 724 4.30 -30.82 -9.88
CA VAL A 724 5.21 -30.56 -8.75
C VAL A 724 4.46 -29.73 -7.71
N LEU A 725 4.48 -30.16 -6.45
CA LEU A 725 3.82 -29.45 -5.34
C LEU A 725 4.82 -29.14 -4.22
N ILE A 726 4.86 -27.88 -3.81
CA ILE A 726 5.50 -27.44 -2.57
C ILE A 726 4.39 -27.16 -1.57
N ALA A 727 4.28 -27.95 -0.50
CA ALA A 727 3.15 -27.89 0.42
C ALA A 727 3.56 -27.83 1.89
N GLY A 728 2.99 -26.91 2.67
CA GLY A 728 3.27 -26.82 4.11
C GLY A 728 4.72 -26.46 4.44
N CYS A 729 5.53 -26.07 3.45
CA CYS A 729 6.93 -25.73 3.63
C CYS A 729 7.13 -24.29 4.12
N THR A 730 8.25 -24.06 4.79
CA THR A 730 8.70 -22.71 5.17
C THR A 730 9.95 -22.35 4.37
N LEU A 731 9.93 -21.23 3.66
CA LEU A 731 11.14 -20.66 3.06
C LEU A 731 11.41 -19.33 3.75
N ARG A 732 12.52 -19.26 4.46
CA ARG A 732 12.83 -18.13 5.35
C ARG A 732 14.18 -17.53 5.02
N ASN A 733 14.30 -16.20 5.06
CA ASN A 733 15.58 -15.52 4.96
C ASN A 733 16.31 -15.83 3.65
N MET A 734 15.57 -16.00 2.55
CA MET A 734 16.15 -16.20 1.22
C MET A 734 16.54 -14.86 0.62
N GLY A 735 17.72 -14.77 0.02
CA GLY A 735 18.19 -13.55 -0.64
C GLY A 735 17.48 -13.26 -1.96
N GLY A 736 17.04 -14.29 -2.68
CA GLY A 736 16.26 -14.20 -3.90
C GLY A 736 14.75 -14.35 -3.68
N THR A 737 14.08 -14.84 -4.71
CA THR A 737 12.66 -15.23 -4.69
C THR A 737 12.52 -16.61 -4.04
N ALA A 738 11.55 -16.80 -3.16
CA ALA A 738 11.43 -18.08 -2.45
C ALA A 738 11.16 -19.26 -3.41
N ILE A 739 10.18 -19.13 -4.31
CA ILE A 739 9.83 -20.19 -5.27
C ILE A 739 9.67 -19.57 -6.66
N VAL A 740 10.33 -20.17 -7.65
CA VAL A 740 10.22 -19.79 -9.06
C VAL A 740 9.72 -20.99 -9.87
N VAL A 741 8.69 -20.80 -10.68
CA VAL A 741 8.11 -21.81 -11.56
C VAL A 741 8.02 -21.23 -12.97
N ASN A 742 8.75 -21.82 -13.90
CA ASN A 742 8.83 -21.41 -15.29
C ASN A 742 8.31 -22.53 -16.21
N GLY A 743 7.10 -22.37 -16.72
CA GLY A 743 6.44 -23.33 -17.60
C GLY A 743 5.92 -24.58 -16.88
N GLY A 744 5.57 -25.60 -17.67
CA GLY A 744 4.94 -26.83 -17.17
C GLY A 744 3.45 -26.68 -16.94
N THR A 745 2.84 -27.67 -16.28
CA THR A 745 1.39 -27.67 -16.00
C THR A 745 1.08 -28.15 -14.57
N ARG A 746 0.03 -27.58 -13.96
CA ARG A 746 -0.51 -28.00 -12.66
C ARG A 746 0.52 -28.04 -11.51
N HIS A 747 1.53 -27.18 -11.55
CA HIS A 747 2.40 -26.92 -10.41
C HIS A 747 1.67 -26.14 -9.33
N GLY A 748 1.98 -26.41 -8.07
CA GLY A 748 1.29 -25.81 -6.93
C GLY A 748 2.23 -25.37 -5.81
N VAL A 749 1.87 -24.26 -5.18
CA VAL A 749 2.41 -23.83 -3.88
C VAL A 749 1.22 -23.74 -2.91
N PHE A 750 1.26 -24.51 -1.83
CA PHE A 750 0.08 -24.69 -0.97
C PHE A 750 0.42 -24.64 0.51
N GLY A 751 -0.21 -23.73 1.28
CA GLY A 751 -0.02 -23.75 2.73
C GLY A 751 1.40 -23.40 3.18
N CYS A 752 2.15 -22.65 2.39
CA CYS A 752 3.56 -22.32 2.68
C CYS A 752 3.74 -20.97 3.40
N ASP A 753 4.78 -20.91 4.24
CA ASP A 753 5.22 -19.68 4.90
C ASP A 753 6.50 -19.16 4.24
N LEU A 754 6.41 -18.02 3.55
CA LEU A 754 7.51 -17.40 2.81
C LEU A 754 7.88 -16.07 3.50
N ILE A 755 9.00 -16.04 4.23
CA ILE A 755 9.26 -14.99 5.24
C ILE A 755 10.66 -14.39 5.09
N GLY A 756 10.79 -13.06 5.09
CA GLY A 756 12.09 -12.39 5.14
C GLY A 756 12.87 -12.58 3.83
N LEU A 757 12.28 -12.16 2.72
CA LEU A 757 12.76 -12.44 1.37
C LEU A 757 13.45 -11.20 0.79
N GLY A 758 14.66 -11.36 0.27
CA GLY A 758 15.37 -10.27 -0.40
C GLY A 758 14.65 -9.80 -1.67
N ARG A 759 13.95 -10.72 -2.36
CA ARG A 759 13.04 -10.42 -3.46
C ARG A 759 11.61 -10.89 -3.14
N GLY A 760 10.97 -11.63 -4.04
CA GLY A 760 9.55 -11.97 -3.96
C GLY A 760 9.25 -13.30 -3.29
N GLY A 761 7.96 -13.60 -3.13
CA GLY A 761 7.47 -14.89 -2.64
C GLY A 761 7.49 -15.95 -3.73
N VAL A 762 6.51 -15.91 -4.63
CA VAL A 762 6.34 -16.88 -5.72
C VAL A 762 6.34 -16.16 -7.07
N SER A 763 7.22 -16.60 -7.97
CA SER A 763 7.19 -16.24 -9.39
C SER A 763 6.67 -17.45 -10.15
N ILE A 764 5.48 -17.37 -10.77
CA ILE A 764 4.83 -18.53 -11.38
C ILE A 764 4.27 -18.24 -12.77
N GLN A 765 4.88 -18.86 -13.78
CA GLN A 765 4.51 -18.69 -15.18
C GLN A 765 4.19 -20.04 -15.82
N GLY A 766 3.17 -20.09 -16.69
CA GLY A 766 2.87 -21.27 -17.50
C GLY A 766 1.63 -21.12 -18.37
N GLY A 767 1.34 -22.14 -19.16
CA GLY A 767 0.26 -22.10 -20.16
C GLY A 767 0.71 -21.47 -21.47
N ASP A 768 -0.20 -21.42 -22.44
CA ASP A 768 0.09 -20.89 -23.78
C ASP A 768 -0.90 -19.78 -24.13
N ARG A 769 -0.38 -18.55 -24.18
CA ARG A 769 -1.18 -17.35 -24.47
C ARG A 769 -1.67 -17.26 -25.91
N ARG A 770 -1.03 -17.95 -26.87
CA ARG A 770 -1.49 -17.99 -28.27
C ARG A 770 -2.75 -18.82 -28.43
N THR A 771 -2.86 -19.91 -27.66
CA THR A 771 -3.98 -20.85 -27.71
C THR A 771 -4.96 -20.68 -26.54
N LEU A 772 -4.64 -19.82 -25.57
CA LEU A 772 -5.32 -19.70 -24.28
C LEU A 772 -5.38 -21.02 -23.49
N THR A 773 -4.39 -21.89 -23.69
CA THR A 773 -4.31 -23.15 -22.94
C THR A 773 -3.87 -22.86 -21.51
N PRO A 774 -4.67 -23.18 -20.48
CA PRO A 774 -4.35 -22.86 -19.10
C PRO A 774 -3.23 -23.73 -18.54
N SER A 775 -2.38 -23.14 -17.72
CA SER A 775 -1.35 -23.87 -16.96
C SER A 775 -1.95 -24.79 -15.89
N GLY A 776 -3.08 -24.38 -15.28
CA GLY A 776 -3.62 -24.99 -14.07
C GLY A 776 -2.73 -24.78 -12.84
N HIS A 777 -1.80 -23.81 -12.87
CA HIS A 777 -0.95 -23.47 -11.74
C HIS A 777 -1.74 -22.82 -10.60
N TYR A 778 -1.27 -22.99 -9.38
CA TYR A 778 -1.90 -22.35 -8.23
C TYR A 778 -0.95 -21.96 -7.10
N VAL A 779 -1.27 -20.86 -6.43
CA VAL A 779 -0.69 -20.41 -5.16
C VAL A 779 -1.84 -20.20 -4.19
N GLU A 780 -1.96 -21.08 -3.19
CA GLU A 780 -3.12 -21.08 -2.30
C GLU A 780 -2.76 -21.29 -0.83
N ASN A 781 -3.44 -20.53 0.04
CA ASN A 781 -3.34 -20.65 1.49
C ASN A 781 -1.90 -20.39 2.01
N CYS A 782 -1.13 -19.55 1.33
CA CYS A 782 0.23 -19.19 1.73
C CYS A 782 0.27 -17.89 2.54
N ILE A 783 1.28 -17.76 3.40
CA ILE A 783 1.65 -16.50 4.05
C ILE A 783 2.95 -16.01 3.41
N VAL A 784 2.93 -14.79 2.89
CA VAL A 784 4.14 -14.12 2.38
C VAL A 784 4.34 -12.83 3.17
N ARG A 785 5.46 -12.71 3.87
CA ARG A 785 5.73 -11.60 4.80
C ARG A 785 7.17 -11.13 4.73
N ASP A 786 7.38 -9.82 4.89
CA ASP A 786 8.70 -9.18 4.87
C ASP A 786 9.45 -9.52 3.58
N PHE A 787 8.85 -9.20 2.43
CA PHE A 787 9.43 -9.43 1.10
C PHE A 787 9.92 -8.12 0.48
N SER A 788 10.63 -8.19 -0.64
CA SER A 788 11.29 -7.06 -1.30
C SER A 788 12.30 -6.35 -0.40
N GLN A 789 13.02 -7.10 0.45
CA GLN A 789 13.92 -6.52 1.46
C GLN A 789 15.24 -6.00 0.86
N TRP A 790 15.64 -6.49 -0.33
CA TRP A 790 16.84 -6.03 -1.06
C TRP A 790 16.51 -5.31 -2.36
N SER A 791 15.70 -5.93 -3.21
CA SER A 791 15.15 -5.28 -4.40
C SER A 791 13.77 -4.80 -4.02
N ARG A 792 13.61 -3.49 -3.81
CA ARG A 792 12.41 -2.94 -3.15
C ARG A 792 11.23 -2.81 -4.11
N THR A 793 11.50 -2.78 -5.41
CA THR A 793 10.48 -2.62 -6.45
C THR A 793 10.36 -3.86 -7.34
N TYR A 794 9.15 -4.15 -7.84
CA TYR A 794 8.86 -5.23 -8.81
C TYR A 794 9.33 -6.62 -8.38
N THR A 795 9.30 -6.91 -7.09
CA THR A 795 9.57 -8.24 -6.52
C THR A 795 8.42 -8.70 -5.60
N PRO A 796 7.22 -8.89 -6.14
CA PRO A 796 6.00 -9.08 -5.34
C PRO A 796 5.98 -10.38 -4.54
N ALA A 797 5.00 -10.48 -3.63
CA ALA A 797 4.69 -11.74 -2.97
C ALA A 797 4.24 -12.81 -3.98
N VAL A 798 3.47 -12.43 -5.01
CA VAL A 798 3.19 -13.30 -6.16
C VAL A 798 3.31 -12.53 -7.47
N TRP A 799 4.18 -12.98 -8.37
CA TRP A 799 4.21 -12.58 -9.78
C TRP A 799 3.69 -13.74 -10.63
N THR A 800 2.81 -13.47 -11.58
CA THR A 800 2.38 -14.48 -12.56
C THR A 800 2.33 -13.93 -13.97
N ASP A 801 2.62 -14.81 -14.93
CA ASP A 801 2.42 -14.61 -16.36
C ASP A 801 1.89 -15.91 -17.00
N GLY A 802 1.33 -15.82 -18.20
CA GLY A 802 0.83 -16.95 -18.97
C GLY A 802 -0.69 -17.05 -18.97
N VAL A 803 -1.25 -18.22 -18.69
CA VAL A 803 -2.71 -18.45 -18.75
C VAL A 803 -3.19 -19.31 -17.58
N GLY A 804 -4.30 -18.93 -16.94
CA GLY A 804 -5.07 -19.82 -16.07
C GLY A 804 -4.46 -20.14 -14.70
N THR A 805 -3.53 -19.32 -14.21
CA THR A 805 -3.04 -19.39 -12.82
C THR A 805 -4.12 -18.96 -11.81
N ARG A 806 -4.26 -19.70 -10.71
CA ARG A 806 -5.11 -19.35 -9.56
C ARG A 806 -4.28 -18.84 -8.38
N ILE A 807 -4.60 -17.66 -7.87
CA ILE A 807 -3.98 -17.06 -6.68
C ILE A 807 -5.08 -16.82 -5.65
N SER A 808 -5.15 -17.65 -4.61
CA SER A 808 -6.26 -17.54 -3.66
C SER A 808 -5.94 -17.78 -2.20
N ARG A 809 -6.68 -17.11 -1.31
CA ARG A 809 -6.58 -17.33 0.15
C ARG A 809 -5.19 -17.10 0.74
N ASN A 810 -4.38 -16.27 0.09
CA ASN A 810 -3.04 -15.95 0.57
C ASN A 810 -3.08 -14.71 1.45
N ARG A 811 -2.14 -14.62 2.40
CA ARG A 811 -1.92 -13.42 3.19
C ARG A 811 -0.57 -12.82 2.81
N MET A 812 -0.56 -11.60 2.30
CA MET A 812 0.63 -10.93 1.79
C MET A 812 0.81 -9.60 2.53
N THR A 813 1.95 -9.42 3.21
CA THR A 813 2.11 -8.23 4.06
C THR A 813 3.57 -7.79 4.25
N HIS A 814 3.75 -6.50 4.58
CA HIS A 814 5.05 -5.87 4.85
C HIS A 814 5.98 -5.86 3.63
N SER A 815 5.70 -4.96 2.67
CA SER A 815 6.58 -4.71 1.53
C SER A 815 6.69 -3.21 1.19
N PRO A 816 7.87 -2.75 0.73
CA PRO A 816 8.02 -1.42 0.12
C PRO A 816 7.23 -1.23 -1.18
N GLY A 817 6.93 -2.32 -1.91
CA GLY A 817 6.23 -2.32 -3.20
C GLY A 817 4.91 -3.09 -3.19
N HIS A 818 4.34 -3.33 -4.36
CA HIS A 818 3.10 -4.09 -4.55
C HIS A 818 3.19 -5.55 -4.07
N ALA A 819 2.05 -6.12 -3.68
CA ALA A 819 1.97 -7.50 -3.23
C ALA A 819 1.82 -8.50 -4.39
N MET A 820 1.15 -8.10 -5.46
CA MET A 820 0.90 -8.94 -6.62
C MET A 820 1.20 -8.20 -7.90
N ARG A 821 1.78 -8.90 -8.88
CA ARG A 821 1.88 -8.41 -10.25
C ARG A 821 1.34 -9.47 -11.20
N ILE A 822 0.31 -9.11 -11.95
CA ILE A 822 -0.46 -10.02 -12.78
C ILE A 822 -0.25 -9.67 -14.24
N GLU A 823 0.36 -10.60 -14.95
CA GLU A 823 0.55 -10.57 -16.39
C GLU A 823 -0.16 -11.80 -16.98
N GLY A 824 -0.60 -11.74 -18.24
CA GLY A 824 -1.25 -12.88 -18.89
C GLY A 824 -2.78 -12.89 -18.85
N ASN A 825 -3.37 -14.07 -19.00
CA ASN A 825 -4.76 -14.29 -19.38
C ASN A 825 -5.49 -15.26 -18.44
N ASP A 826 -6.81 -15.07 -18.30
CA ASP A 826 -7.71 -16.00 -17.61
C ASP A 826 -7.28 -16.39 -16.18
N HIS A 827 -6.54 -15.50 -15.50
CA HIS A 827 -6.12 -15.69 -14.12
C HIS A 827 -7.28 -15.46 -13.15
N LEU A 828 -7.31 -16.23 -12.05
CA LEU A 828 -8.28 -16.07 -10.96
C LEU A 828 -7.58 -15.67 -9.67
N ILE A 829 -7.82 -14.43 -9.23
CA ILE A 829 -7.24 -13.82 -8.03
C ILE A 829 -8.36 -13.59 -7.03
N GLN A 830 -8.45 -14.41 -5.98
CA GLN A 830 -9.58 -14.29 -5.06
C GLN A 830 -9.29 -14.56 -3.59
N LEU A 831 -10.04 -13.91 -2.71
CA LEU A 831 -10.03 -14.17 -1.27
C LEU A 831 -8.64 -14.00 -0.61
N ASN A 832 -7.75 -13.20 -1.21
CA ASN A 832 -6.45 -12.89 -0.64
C ASN A 832 -6.57 -11.69 0.33
N GLU A 833 -5.72 -11.66 1.35
CA GLU A 833 -5.55 -10.53 2.26
C GLU A 833 -4.23 -9.84 1.96
N VAL A 834 -4.28 -8.57 1.61
CA VAL A 834 -3.11 -7.73 1.36
C VAL A 834 -3.10 -6.56 2.33
N SER A 835 -2.00 -6.40 3.06
CA SER A 835 -1.84 -5.30 4.02
C SER A 835 -0.42 -4.81 4.21
N ASN A 836 -0.23 -3.52 4.50
CA ASN A 836 1.08 -2.91 4.76
C ASN A 836 2.05 -3.11 3.58
N VAL A 837 1.60 -2.77 2.38
CA VAL A 837 2.39 -2.85 1.14
C VAL A 837 2.40 -1.50 0.45
N VAL A 838 3.28 -1.29 -0.54
CA VAL A 838 3.51 0.02 -1.16
C VAL A 838 3.92 1.06 -0.11
N THR A 839 4.68 0.63 0.90
CA THR A 839 5.05 1.49 2.04
C THR A 839 6.10 2.54 1.68
N GLU A 840 6.75 2.40 0.52
CA GLU A 840 7.83 3.26 0.07
C GLU A 840 7.67 3.77 -1.36
N THR A 841 7.37 2.86 -2.29
CA THR A 841 7.27 3.15 -3.73
C THR A 841 6.03 3.98 -4.08
N ASP A 842 6.12 4.80 -5.13
CA ASP A 842 4.94 5.40 -5.77
C ASP A 842 4.48 4.53 -6.93
N ASP A 843 3.39 4.94 -7.57
CA ASP A 843 2.94 4.39 -8.84
C ASP A 843 2.83 2.84 -8.83
N GLN A 844 2.20 2.34 -7.76
CA GLN A 844 1.99 0.92 -7.48
C GLN A 844 0.70 0.69 -6.67
N GLY A 845 0.09 -0.47 -6.84
CA GLY A 845 -1.08 -0.92 -6.10
C GLY A 845 -0.81 -2.10 -5.16
N GLY A 846 -1.83 -2.53 -4.42
CA GLY A 846 -1.77 -3.85 -3.76
C GLY A 846 -1.56 -4.96 -4.80
N LEU A 847 -2.21 -4.80 -5.96
CA LEU A 847 -2.01 -5.57 -7.19
C LEU A 847 -1.74 -4.63 -8.35
N ASP A 848 -0.72 -4.93 -9.15
CA ASP A 848 -0.34 -4.21 -10.37
C ASP A 848 -0.50 -5.06 -11.65
N MET A 849 -0.89 -4.39 -12.74
CA MET A 849 -0.88 -4.89 -14.12
C MET A 849 -0.35 -3.78 -15.03
N TRP A 850 0.42 -4.10 -16.09
CA TRP A 850 1.12 -3.08 -16.89
C TRP A 850 1.10 -3.32 -18.41
N PHE A 851 0.79 -2.27 -19.17
CA PHE A 851 1.08 -1.98 -20.59
C PHE A 851 0.63 -2.98 -21.67
N ASN A 852 -0.02 -4.08 -21.30
CA ASN A 852 -0.40 -5.10 -22.28
C ASN A 852 -1.93 -5.27 -22.42
N PRO A 853 -2.56 -4.68 -23.45
CA PRO A 853 -4.01 -4.78 -23.67
C PRO A 853 -4.49 -6.21 -24.00
N THR A 854 -3.57 -7.14 -24.26
CA THR A 854 -3.90 -8.55 -24.48
C THR A 854 -4.08 -9.34 -23.19
N TYR A 855 -3.79 -8.76 -22.02
CA TYR A 855 -4.11 -9.36 -20.72
C TYR A 855 -5.61 -9.29 -20.47
N ARG A 856 -6.34 -10.38 -20.74
CA ARG A 856 -7.81 -10.44 -20.71
C ARG A 856 -8.32 -11.66 -19.97
N GLY A 857 -9.56 -11.57 -19.48
CA GLY A 857 -10.23 -12.68 -18.78
C GLY A 857 -9.78 -12.85 -17.33
N VAL A 858 -8.89 -11.98 -16.85
CA VAL A 858 -8.45 -11.94 -15.46
C VAL A 858 -9.62 -11.53 -14.55
N ARG A 859 -9.80 -12.25 -13.45
CA ARG A 859 -10.87 -12.03 -12.46
C ARG A 859 -10.26 -11.80 -11.08
N ILE A 860 -10.54 -10.65 -10.47
CA ILE A 860 -10.03 -10.21 -9.16
C ILE A 860 -11.20 -10.09 -8.18
N LEU A 861 -11.47 -11.12 -7.39
CA LEU A 861 -12.74 -11.26 -6.66
C LEU A 861 -12.53 -11.36 -5.14
N HIS A 862 -13.20 -10.52 -4.34
CA HIS A 862 -13.27 -10.65 -2.86
C HIS A 862 -11.92 -10.66 -2.14
N ASN A 863 -10.95 -9.93 -2.65
CA ASN A 863 -9.69 -9.68 -1.95
C ASN A 863 -9.88 -8.57 -0.91
N LEU A 864 -9.26 -8.72 0.26
CA LEU A 864 -9.21 -7.70 1.30
C LEU A 864 -7.95 -6.86 1.12
N TRP A 865 -8.13 -5.57 0.86
CA TRP A 865 -7.05 -4.59 0.75
C TRP A 865 -7.09 -3.65 1.96
N SER A 866 -5.99 -3.51 2.68
CA SER A 866 -5.91 -2.56 3.79
C SER A 866 -4.50 -1.98 3.88
N HIS A 867 -4.33 -0.76 4.42
CA HIS A 867 -3.00 -0.17 4.65
C HIS A 867 -2.07 -0.26 3.41
N ILE A 868 -2.58 0.16 2.25
CA ILE A 868 -1.81 0.28 1.02
C ILE A 868 -1.22 1.68 0.97
N GLY A 869 0.11 1.79 1.02
CA GLY A 869 0.81 3.07 1.13
C GLY A 869 1.53 3.28 2.46
N GLY A 870 2.60 4.10 2.45
CA GLY A 870 3.28 4.63 3.65
C GLY A 870 3.06 6.12 3.90
N GLU A 871 3.58 6.66 5.01
CA GLU A 871 3.35 8.05 5.41
C GLU A 871 3.94 9.10 4.43
N LYS A 872 4.95 8.73 3.64
CA LYS A 872 5.78 9.67 2.85
C LYS A 872 5.40 9.84 1.38
N ASN A 873 4.45 9.10 0.84
CA ASN A 873 4.25 9.00 -0.61
C ASN A 873 2.77 9.05 -1.03
N ASP A 874 2.11 10.20 -0.93
CA ASP A 874 0.66 10.32 -1.14
C ASP A 874 0.17 10.21 -2.60
N ARG A 875 1.02 9.79 -3.55
CA ARG A 875 0.71 9.76 -4.99
C ARG A 875 0.47 8.34 -5.51
N MET A 876 -0.55 8.19 -6.36
CA MET A 876 -0.80 7.01 -7.22
C MET A 876 -0.78 5.64 -6.51
N ARG A 877 -1.63 5.49 -5.48
CA ARG A 877 -1.84 4.23 -4.75
C ARG A 877 -3.23 3.67 -5.01
N ALA A 878 -3.33 2.36 -5.17
CA ALA A 878 -4.62 1.68 -5.32
C ALA A 878 -4.61 0.30 -4.64
N GLY A 879 -5.78 -0.23 -4.28
CA GLY A 879 -5.89 -1.66 -3.95
C GLY A 879 -5.57 -2.52 -5.17
N VAL A 880 -6.17 -2.17 -6.30
CA VAL A 880 -5.94 -2.77 -7.62
C VAL A 880 -5.59 -1.65 -8.60
N ARG A 881 -4.42 -1.71 -9.21
CA ARG A 881 -3.96 -0.76 -10.22
C ARG A 881 -3.89 -1.47 -11.57
N LEU A 882 -4.74 -1.01 -12.48
CA LEU A 882 -4.68 -1.35 -13.89
C LEU A 882 -3.95 -0.20 -14.58
N ASP A 883 -2.66 -0.37 -14.80
CA ASP A 883 -1.81 0.65 -15.42
C ASP A 883 -2.09 0.73 -16.94
N ASP A 884 -1.32 1.54 -17.66
CA ASP A 884 -1.45 1.84 -19.09
C ASP A 884 -2.04 0.70 -19.95
N ALA A 885 -3.10 1.02 -20.69
CA ALA A 885 -3.73 0.16 -21.69
C ALA A 885 -4.30 -1.19 -21.18
N ILE A 886 -4.37 -1.43 -19.87
CA ILE A 886 -5.02 -2.65 -19.33
C ILE A 886 -6.54 -2.56 -19.45
N CYS A 887 -7.16 -3.63 -19.98
CA CYS A 887 -8.62 -3.73 -20.14
C CYS A 887 -9.10 -5.18 -20.03
N GLY A 888 -10.42 -5.41 -19.95
CA GLY A 888 -10.97 -6.78 -19.95
C GLY A 888 -10.72 -7.57 -18.66
N VAL A 889 -10.54 -6.86 -17.53
CA VAL A 889 -10.40 -7.40 -16.18
C VAL A 889 -11.72 -7.24 -15.43
N LEU A 890 -12.18 -8.30 -14.76
CA LEU A 890 -13.31 -8.24 -13.84
C LEU A 890 -12.79 -7.99 -12.42
N ILE A 891 -13.17 -6.86 -11.81
CA ILE A 891 -12.83 -6.49 -10.42
C ILE A 891 -14.10 -6.48 -9.58
#